data_AF-A0A1I3RIT1-F1
#
_entry.id   AF-A0A1I3RIT1-F1
#
_cell.length_a   1.000
_cell.length_b   1.000
_cell.length_c   1.000
_cell.angle_alpha   90.00
_cell.angle_beta   90.00
_cell.angle_gamma   90.00
#
_symmetry.space_group_name_H-M   'P 1'
#
loop_
_entity.id
_entity.type
_entity.pdbx_description
1 polymer ?
#
loop_
_entity_poly.entity_id
_entity_poly.type
_entity_poly.pdbx_seq_one_letter_code
_entity_poly.pdbx_strand_id
1 'polypeptide(L)'
;MAEPRAAWGIDIGQSALKAIKLRYVAGTDQIVAEAFDYIPFPKILSQPDAIPDEIVPQAMETFLSRNNLKGDAVVISVPGQSALARFIQLPPVESSKLHEIVKYEARQQIPFALDDVIWDYQPLGAGAEESGFLLDAEVGLFAMKRDQIQQQLKPYQNAKVEVEIIQIAPLALYSVLSLDELKIRRGSTGEPGDEYYIMLDMGCDNTTLMVSNGYKIWIRNVPIGGNHFTRALTKEMKLSFAKAEHLKCNATKSPDPRAVFQALRPVFNDYVSEIQRSIGYFSSVNRSAKVMKVVGLGNGFKLAGLQKFLQQNLQYPVERPDTFQQLTGDAVLSSPMFAENVLSFAVPYGLALQGLELTRIRTSLLPPEISAARRIRKKKPWAVAAAAVLLLCFVLSTIGNAISFASVNTPDFKRAEDDAKAYSGEIGKFKQDYSGQEGANAGLKVKLDAYTTNLRDLSWIEVFNAVLDCMPRDPADVEIPIDQVEKKNQISLLQFTADRVADRGNWFNSLTPQMKQLMAPADREAPPAGDGYIFTLKGEHYHDDPKNPEESYLLYVINHFLKNLQQPTVQPADFPLRDVTRLGISHATVVSHNRGMVRMTPGGGVTKPSPTSRLSGGFGGINRGQPGMPMPEMSSPAMPGSVPGAPGDPAAPVKDLYKTDFVIQFAFKYIPPAARPPLETAPPAVDPAAAPPADPAAAPPMP
;
A
#
# COMPACT_ATOMS: atom_id res chain seq x y z
N MET A 1 -2.27 37.19 36.26
CA MET A 1 -1.71 35.82 36.33
C MET A 1 -2.85 34.87 36.60
N ALA A 2 -2.80 33.61 36.16
CA ALA A 2 -3.79 32.62 36.61
C ALA A 2 -3.56 32.34 38.10
N GLU A 3 -4.62 32.30 38.90
CA GLU A 3 -4.49 31.89 40.30
C GLU A 3 -3.92 30.45 40.38
N PRO A 4 -3.04 30.16 41.35
CA PRO A 4 -2.57 28.81 41.57
C PRO A 4 -3.76 27.92 41.95
N ARG A 5 -3.92 26.84 41.19
CA ARG A 5 -5.07 25.93 41.26
C ARG A 5 -5.11 25.23 42.63
N ALA A 6 -6.26 25.28 43.30
CA ALA A 6 -6.48 24.54 44.54
C ALA A 6 -6.92 23.09 44.26
N ALA A 7 -6.82 22.23 45.27
CA ALA A 7 -7.22 20.82 45.20
C ALA A 7 -8.10 20.43 46.41
N TRP A 8 -9.21 19.78 46.11
CA TRP A 8 -10.03 19.04 47.07
C TRP A 8 -9.53 17.61 47.19
N GLY A 9 -9.23 17.18 48.41
CA GLY A 9 -9.10 15.77 48.77
C GLY A 9 -10.37 15.32 49.49
N ILE A 10 -11.05 14.29 48.98
CA ILE A 10 -12.35 13.82 49.50
C ILE A 10 -12.26 12.33 49.82
N ASP A 11 -12.62 11.97 51.06
CA ASP A 11 -12.69 10.59 51.54
C ASP A 11 -14.11 10.27 52.04
N ILE A 12 -14.76 9.35 51.33
CA ILE A 12 -16.06 8.78 51.74
C ILE A 12 -15.73 7.53 52.58
N GLY A 13 -15.57 7.75 53.88
CA GLY A 13 -15.31 6.67 54.84
C GLY A 13 -16.58 5.87 55.18
N GLN A 14 -16.47 4.94 56.13
CA GLN A 14 -17.63 4.17 56.62
C GLN A 14 -18.53 4.95 57.59
N SER A 15 -18.05 6.04 58.19
CA SER A 15 -18.76 6.80 59.24
C SER A 15 -18.97 8.28 58.93
N ALA A 16 -18.28 8.82 57.92
CA ALA A 16 -18.38 10.22 57.52
C ALA A 16 -17.83 10.43 56.11
N LEU A 17 -18.36 11.45 55.41
CA LEU A 17 -17.67 12.10 54.29
C LEU A 17 -16.76 13.19 54.89
N LYS A 18 -15.49 13.19 54.46
CA LYS A 18 -14.47 14.12 54.93
C LYS A 18 -13.81 14.77 53.72
N ALA A 19 -13.75 16.09 53.69
CA ALA A 19 -13.16 16.84 52.58
C ALA A 19 -12.26 17.97 53.09
N ILE A 20 -11.14 18.21 52.40
CA ILE A 20 -10.28 19.38 52.66
C ILE A 20 -9.86 20.00 51.34
N LYS A 21 -9.90 21.34 51.27
CA LYS A 21 -9.41 22.14 50.15
C LYS A 21 -8.08 22.76 50.52
N LEU A 22 -7.05 22.41 49.76
CA LEU A 22 -5.71 23.00 49.89
C LEU A 22 -5.39 23.89 48.70
N ARG A 23 -4.66 24.98 48.95
CA ARG A 23 -3.95 25.75 47.93
C ARG A 23 -2.47 25.84 48.28
N TYR A 24 -1.62 25.69 47.27
CA TYR A 24 -0.19 25.93 47.40
C TYR A 24 0.15 27.38 47.01
N VAL A 25 0.80 28.11 47.91
CA VAL A 25 1.23 29.50 47.71
C VAL A 25 2.74 29.50 47.46
N ALA A 26 3.12 29.33 46.19
CA ALA A 26 4.52 29.20 45.78
C ALA A 26 5.44 30.37 46.20
N GLY A 27 4.89 31.57 46.45
CA GLY A 27 5.66 32.73 46.90
C GLY A 27 6.07 32.69 48.38
N THR A 28 5.37 31.92 49.22
CA THR A 28 5.68 31.75 50.66
C THR A 28 6.03 30.30 51.03
N ASP A 29 6.05 29.40 50.04
CA ASP A 29 6.22 27.94 50.19
C ASP A 29 5.18 27.24 51.10
N GLN A 30 4.03 27.89 51.30
CA GLN A 30 3.00 27.46 52.24
C GLN A 30 1.87 26.66 51.58
N ILE A 31 1.31 25.74 52.36
CA ILE A 31 0.12 24.97 52.02
C ILE A 31 -1.00 25.47 52.90
N VAL A 32 -1.99 26.12 52.28
CA VAL A 32 -3.09 26.79 52.98
C VAL A 32 -4.34 25.93 52.86
N ALA A 33 -4.94 25.57 54.00
CA ALA A 33 -6.30 25.04 54.06
C ALA A 33 -7.29 26.19 53.84
N GLU A 34 -8.00 26.19 52.72
CA GLU A 34 -9.01 27.20 52.40
C GLU A 34 -10.39 26.84 52.96
N ALA A 35 -10.71 25.54 52.96
CA ALA A 35 -12.00 25.02 53.40
C ALA A 35 -11.84 23.57 53.84
N PHE A 36 -12.77 23.10 54.66
CA PHE A 36 -12.93 21.70 55.03
C PHE A 36 -14.40 21.38 55.22
N ASP A 37 -14.75 20.11 55.16
CA ASP A 37 -16.08 19.64 55.55
C ASP A 37 -15.97 18.29 56.26
N TYR A 38 -16.78 18.12 57.30
CA TYR A 38 -16.92 16.88 58.07
C TYR A 38 -18.41 16.58 58.21
N ILE A 39 -18.88 15.60 57.44
CA ILE A 39 -20.30 15.23 57.37
C ILE A 39 -20.44 13.82 57.95
N PRO A 40 -20.72 13.69 59.25
CA PRO A 40 -20.93 12.40 59.88
C PRO A 40 -22.21 11.76 59.34
N PHE A 41 -22.16 10.45 59.13
CA PHE A 41 -23.34 9.69 58.72
C PHE A 41 -24.24 9.37 59.91
N PRO A 42 -25.57 9.31 59.73
CA PRO A 42 -26.50 8.96 60.81
C PRO A 42 -26.31 7.52 61.33
N LYS A 43 -25.73 6.63 60.49
CA LYS A 43 -25.30 5.27 60.83
C LYS A 43 -23.98 4.98 60.13
N ILE A 44 -23.18 4.08 60.70
CA ILE A 44 -21.98 3.56 60.01
C ILE A 44 -22.45 2.66 58.86
N LEU A 45 -21.92 2.84 57.66
CA LEU A 45 -22.39 2.18 56.43
C LEU A 45 -22.28 0.64 56.47
N SER A 46 -21.41 0.09 57.30
CA SER A 46 -21.26 -1.35 57.54
C SER A 46 -22.21 -1.93 58.59
N GLN A 47 -23.17 -1.16 59.11
CA GLN A 47 -24.29 -1.67 59.93
C GLN A 47 -25.37 -2.31 59.03
N PRO A 48 -26.02 -3.42 59.44
CA PRO A 48 -27.02 -4.11 58.61
C PRO A 48 -28.27 -3.29 58.26
N ASP A 49 -28.54 -2.24 59.03
CA ASP A 49 -29.70 -1.34 58.90
C ASP A 49 -29.32 0.05 58.35
N ALA A 50 -28.11 0.19 57.80
CA ALA A 50 -27.69 1.35 57.01
C ALA A 50 -27.99 1.12 55.53
N ILE A 51 -28.37 2.18 54.81
CA ILE A 51 -28.62 2.15 53.36
C ILE A 51 -27.60 3.10 52.70
N PRO A 52 -26.44 2.60 52.25
CA PRO A 52 -25.38 3.45 51.70
C PRO A 52 -25.81 4.25 50.46
N ASP A 53 -26.66 3.68 49.62
CA ASP A 53 -27.22 4.33 48.42
C ASP A 53 -28.17 5.51 48.75
N GLU A 54 -28.61 5.69 50.00
CA GLU A 54 -29.35 6.88 50.47
C GLU A 54 -28.45 7.84 51.25
N ILE A 55 -27.65 7.31 52.18
CA ILE A 55 -26.82 8.09 53.09
C ILE A 55 -25.71 8.84 52.35
N VAL A 56 -25.03 8.19 51.39
CA VAL A 56 -23.89 8.81 50.69
C VAL A 56 -24.35 9.96 49.76
N PRO A 57 -25.43 9.83 48.96
CA PRO A 57 -25.96 10.96 48.20
C PRO A 57 -26.39 12.16 49.06
N GLN A 58 -27.05 11.95 50.21
CA GLN A 58 -27.43 13.04 51.13
C GLN A 58 -26.20 13.78 51.68
N ALA A 59 -25.12 13.05 51.99
CA ALA A 59 -23.86 13.63 52.43
C ALA A 59 -23.16 14.40 51.29
N MET A 60 -23.18 13.88 50.06
CA MET A 60 -22.67 14.57 48.87
C MET A 60 -23.45 15.85 48.56
N GLU A 61 -24.78 15.83 48.67
CA GLU A 61 -25.63 17.02 48.50
C GLU A 61 -25.32 18.07 49.57
N THR A 62 -25.20 17.65 50.83
CA THR A 62 -24.79 18.54 51.93
C THR A 62 -23.42 19.18 51.66
N PHE A 63 -22.43 18.39 51.24
CA PHE A 63 -21.09 18.87 50.89
C PHE A 63 -21.13 19.90 49.74
N LEU A 64 -21.89 19.62 48.68
CA LEU A 64 -21.98 20.48 47.49
C LEU A 64 -22.83 21.73 47.71
N SER A 65 -23.76 21.71 48.68
CA SER A 65 -24.49 22.92 49.11
C SER A 65 -23.58 23.94 49.81
N ARG A 66 -22.50 23.46 50.44
CA ARG A 66 -21.51 24.26 51.19
C ARG A 66 -20.31 24.68 50.35
N ASN A 67 -19.95 23.89 49.33
CA ASN A 67 -18.66 24.00 48.64
C ASN A 67 -18.80 24.05 47.11
N ASN A 68 -18.12 25.01 46.47
CA ASN A 68 -18.00 25.07 45.02
C ASN A 68 -16.66 24.44 44.57
N LEU A 69 -16.73 23.38 43.76
CA LEU A 69 -15.58 22.63 43.25
C LEU A 69 -15.09 23.13 41.87
N LYS A 70 -15.74 24.15 41.29
CA LYS A 70 -15.48 24.59 39.92
C LYS A 70 -14.10 25.25 39.79
N GLY A 71 -13.21 24.61 39.04
CA GLY A 71 -11.84 25.07 38.76
C GLY A 71 -10.78 24.32 39.55
N ASP A 72 -11.14 23.80 40.72
CA ASP A 72 -10.27 23.03 41.58
C ASP A 72 -9.93 21.65 40.97
N ALA A 73 -8.89 20.99 41.47
CA ALA A 73 -8.69 19.55 41.29
C ALA A 73 -9.55 18.79 42.31
N VAL A 74 -10.07 17.62 41.94
CA VAL A 74 -10.84 16.76 42.87
C VAL A 74 -10.16 15.40 42.91
N VAL A 75 -9.61 15.05 44.07
CA VAL A 75 -8.89 13.80 44.33
C VAL A 75 -9.67 13.00 45.35
N ILE A 76 -9.93 11.72 45.06
CA ILE A 76 -10.72 10.84 45.91
C ILE A 76 -9.92 9.63 46.36
N SER A 77 -10.17 9.16 47.59
CA SER A 77 -9.64 7.90 48.08
C SER A 77 -10.51 6.71 47.65
N VAL A 78 -9.87 5.55 47.57
CA VAL A 78 -10.51 4.24 47.65
C VAL A 78 -9.90 3.42 48.79
N PRO A 79 -10.65 2.50 49.41
CA PRO A 79 -10.16 1.75 50.57
C PRO A 79 -8.98 0.83 50.22
N GLY A 80 -7.93 0.86 51.04
CA GLY A 80 -6.70 0.09 50.79
C GLY A 80 -6.90 -1.42 50.68
N GLN A 81 -7.87 -1.99 51.42
CA GLN A 81 -8.20 -3.42 51.39
C GLN A 81 -8.90 -3.89 50.12
N SER A 82 -9.43 -2.97 49.30
CA SER A 82 -10.03 -3.29 48.00
C SER A 82 -9.03 -3.21 46.84
N ALA A 83 -7.83 -2.67 47.10
CA ALA A 83 -6.75 -2.59 46.13
C ALA A 83 -5.65 -3.61 46.42
N LEU A 84 -5.07 -4.16 45.36
CA LEU A 84 -3.81 -4.86 45.40
C LEU A 84 -2.67 -3.83 45.43
N ALA A 85 -1.78 -3.96 46.41
CA ALA A 85 -0.47 -3.30 46.40
C ALA A 85 0.62 -4.38 46.37
N ARG A 86 1.51 -4.32 45.38
CA ARG A 86 2.67 -5.23 45.24
C ARG A 86 3.92 -4.39 45.01
N PHE A 87 5.00 -4.72 45.71
CA PHE A 87 6.29 -4.08 45.53
C PHE A 87 7.22 -5.11 44.90
N ILE A 88 7.80 -4.76 43.75
CA ILE A 88 8.69 -5.63 42.98
C ILE A 88 10.02 -4.93 42.73
N GLN A 89 11.11 -5.71 42.75
CA GLN A 89 12.40 -5.26 42.24
C GLN A 89 12.46 -5.59 40.75
N LEU A 90 12.77 -4.60 39.92
CA LEU A 90 13.04 -4.82 38.51
C LEU A 90 14.52 -5.19 38.30
N PRO A 91 14.84 -5.96 37.24
CA PRO A 91 16.22 -6.04 36.77
C PRO A 91 16.72 -4.67 36.29
N PRO A 92 18.02 -4.51 36.00
CA PRO A 92 18.54 -3.33 35.31
C PRO A 92 17.76 -3.03 34.02
N VAL A 93 17.16 -1.84 33.93
CA VAL A 93 16.32 -1.43 32.80
C VAL A 93 16.68 -0.04 32.28
N GLU A 94 16.67 0.12 30.97
CA GLU A 94 16.80 1.42 30.31
C GLU A 94 15.59 2.30 30.69
N SER A 95 15.82 3.54 31.12
CA SER A 95 14.77 4.47 31.59
C SER A 95 13.62 4.65 30.58
N SER A 96 13.91 4.53 29.28
CA SER A 96 12.95 4.62 28.18
C SER A 96 11.96 3.43 28.10
N LYS A 97 12.40 2.23 28.52
CA LYS A 97 11.66 0.95 28.41
C LYS A 97 10.97 0.53 29.70
N LEU A 98 11.16 1.28 30.79
CA LEU A 98 10.58 1.00 32.10
C LEU A 98 9.09 0.67 32.04
N HIS A 99 8.29 1.41 31.26
CA HIS A 99 6.85 1.17 31.15
C HIS A 99 6.49 -0.20 30.54
N GLU A 100 7.24 -0.65 29.53
CA GLU A 100 6.98 -1.93 28.85
C GLU A 100 7.30 -3.11 29.77
N ILE A 101 8.40 -3.01 30.51
CA ILE A 101 8.87 -4.06 31.43
C ILE A 101 7.97 -4.11 32.68
N VAL A 102 7.59 -2.95 33.24
CA VAL A 102 6.58 -2.89 34.31
C VAL A 102 5.25 -3.49 33.85
N LYS A 103 4.82 -3.26 32.60
CA LYS A 103 3.61 -3.85 32.04
C LYS A 103 3.72 -5.38 31.86
N TYR A 104 4.92 -5.90 31.57
CA TYR A 104 5.17 -7.34 31.53
C TYR A 104 5.11 -7.96 32.93
N GLU A 105 5.77 -7.36 33.92
CA GLU A 105 5.72 -7.81 35.32
C GLU A 105 4.30 -7.70 35.92
N ALA A 106 3.57 -6.63 35.64
CA ALA A 106 2.21 -6.44 36.10
C ALA A 106 1.27 -7.59 35.70
N ARG A 107 1.47 -8.20 34.53
CA ARG A 107 0.70 -9.39 34.08
C ARG A 107 0.96 -10.64 34.93
N GLN A 108 2.12 -10.74 35.57
CA GLN A 108 2.49 -11.88 36.42
C GLN A 108 2.09 -11.64 37.89
N GLN A 109 2.19 -10.39 38.34
CA GLN A 109 1.99 -10.02 39.75
C GLN A 109 0.53 -9.72 40.11
N ILE A 110 -0.30 -9.35 39.13
CA ILE A 110 -1.74 -9.11 39.31
C ILE A 110 -2.49 -10.41 39.04
N PRO A 111 -3.24 -10.98 40.01
CA PRO A 111 -3.91 -12.28 39.89
C PRO A 111 -5.24 -12.20 39.11
N PHE A 112 -5.38 -11.24 38.21
CA PHE A 112 -6.57 -10.94 37.41
C PHE A 112 -6.14 -10.49 36.00
N ALA A 113 -7.01 -10.62 35.01
CA ALA A 113 -6.74 -10.09 33.67
C ALA A 113 -6.59 -8.56 33.75
N LEU A 114 -5.59 -8.01 33.05
CA LEU A 114 -5.30 -6.57 33.08
C LEU A 114 -6.45 -5.70 32.53
N ASP A 115 -7.34 -6.27 31.72
CA ASP A 115 -8.49 -5.56 31.14
C ASP A 115 -9.65 -5.40 32.16
N ASP A 116 -9.74 -6.30 33.16
CA ASP A 116 -10.75 -6.29 34.23
C ASP A 116 -10.36 -5.38 35.42
N VAL A 117 -9.12 -4.91 35.48
CA VAL A 117 -8.57 -4.06 36.54
C VAL A 117 -8.16 -2.69 36.01
N ILE A 118 -8.31 -1.67 36.84
CA ILE A 118 -7.53 -0.43 36.67
C ILE A 118 -6.25 -0.60 37.49
N TRP A 119 -5.11 -0.35 36.88
CA TRP A 119 -3.82 -0.43 37.55
C TRP A 119 -2.90 0.71 37.11
N ASP A 120 -1.98 1.07 37.99
CA ASP A 120 -0.93 2.05 37.76
C ASP A 120 0.30 1.71 38.62
N TYR A 121 1.43 2.36 38.37
CA TYR A 121 2.70 2.05 39.03
C TYR A 121 3.47 3.28 39.49
N GLN A 122 4.15 3.15 40.64
CA GLN A 122 5.01 4.17 41.21
C GLN A 122 6.44 3.61 41.31
N PRO A 123 7.42 4.19 40.60
CA PRO A 123 8.82 3.98 40.91
C PRO A 123 9.13 4.47 42.34
N LEU A 124 9.79 3.62 43.10
CA LEU A 124 10.20 3.82 44.49
C LEU A 124 11.74 3.89 44.58
N GLY A 125 12.24 4.41 45.71
CA GLY A 125 13.67 4.58 45.90
C GLY A 125 14.28 5.71 45.08
N ALA A 126 15.60 5.63 44.91
CA ALA A 126 16.40 6.35 43.94
C ALA A 126 17.35 5.30 43.35
N GLY A 127 16.85 4.49 42.40
CA GLY A 127 17.70 3.55 41.67
C GLY A 127 18.83 4.34 41.00
N ALA A 128 20.06 3.84 41.10
CA ALA A 128 21.20 4.53 40.52
C ALA A 128 21.03 4.55 38.99
N GLU A 129 20.88 5.74 38.41
CA GLU A 129 20.85 5.91 36.95
C GLU A 129 22.29 5.94 36.43
N GLU A 130 22.83 4.76 36.11
CA GLU A 130 24.17 4.58 35.59
C GLU A 130 24.11 4.31 34.08
N SER A 131 24.76 5.15 33.29
CA SER A 131 24.79 5.05 31.82
C SER A 131 23.40 4.96 31.13
N GLY A 132 22.36 5.53 31.73
CA GLY A 132 20.97 5.50 31.22
C GLY A 132 20.15 4.26 31.62
N PHE A 133 20.71 3.41 32.47
CA PHE A 133 20.00 2.27 33.09
C PHE A 133 19.70 2.57 34.55
N LEU A 134 18.48 2.26 34.97
CA LEU A 134 18.09 2.24 36.38
C LEU A 134 18.51 0.90 36.99
N LEU A 135 19.51 0.93 37.87
CA LEU A 135 19.92 -0.20 38.68
C LEU A 135 19.02 -0.31 39.92
N ASP A 136 18.69 -1.55 40.32
CA ASP A 136 17.88 -1.91 41.49
C ASP A 136 16.59 -1.08 41.66
N ALA A 137 15.85 -0.93 40.54
CA ALA A 137 14.63 -0.13 40.50
C ALA A 137 13.45 -0.86 41.18
N GLU A 138 13.10 -0.43 42.39
CA GLU A 138 11.89 -0.90 43.08
C GLU A 138 10.64 -0.20 42.52
N VAL A 139 9.59 -0.95 42.22
CA VAL A 139 8.31 -0.42 41.72
C VAL A 139 7.14 -0.93 42.55
N GLY A 140 6.30 0.00 43.02
CA GLY A 140 4.99 -0.29 43.58
C GLY A 140 3.94 -0.40 42.46
N LEU A 141 3.38 -1.59 42.26
CA LEU A 141 2.20 -1.85 41.45
C LEU A 141 0.94 -1.70 42.30
N PHE A 142 -0.03 -0.92 41.81
CA PHE A 142 -1.32 -0.71 42.47
C PHE A 142 -2.44 -1.05 41.50
N ALA A 143 -3.35 -1.95 41.89
CA ALA A 143 -4.44 -2.39 41.02
C ALA A 143 -5.75 -2.57 41.79
N MET A 144 -6.88 -2.29 41.16
CA MET A 144 -8.23 -2.50 41.72
C MET A 144 -9.18 -2.91 40.61
N LYS A 145 -10.16 -3.77 40.91
CA LYS A 145 -11.11 -4.21 39.88
C LYS A 145 -11.96 -3.05 39.38
N ARG A 146 -12.24 -3.04 38.07
CA ARG A 146 -12.94 -1.94 37.39
C ARG A 146 -14.37 -1.72 37.93
N ASP A 147 -15.07 -2.79 38.32
CA ASP A 147 -16.38 -2.74 38.97
C ASP A 147 -16.33 -2.00 40.32
N GLN A 148 -15.35 -2.31 41.16
CA GLN A 148 -15.17 -1.65 42.46
C GLN A 148 -14.80 -0.17 42.29
N ILE A 149 -13.95 0.18 41.32
CA ILE A 149 -13.66 1.59 40.99
C ILE A 149 -14.94 2.34 40.56
N GLN A 150 -15.80 1.72 39.75
CA GLN A 150 -17.07 2.34 39.34
C GLN A 150 -18.05 2.51 40.51
N GLN A 151 -18.10 1.57 41.46
CA GLN A 151 -18.89 1.72 42.69
C GLN A 151 -18.45 2.95 43.51
N GLN A 152 -17.12 3.17 43.65
CA GLN A 152 -16.58 4.34 44.35
C GLN A 152 -16.79 5.65 43.57
N LEU A 153 -16.85 5.61 42.23
CA LEU A 153 -17.13 6.76 41.38
C LEU A 153 -18.61 7.15 41.33
N LYS A 154 -19.55 6.19 41.49
CA LYS A 154 -21.00 6.39 41.35
C LYS A 154 -21.55 7.62 42.09
N PRO A 155 -21.20 7.91 43.38
CA PRO A 155 -21.68 9.11 44.07
C PRO A 155 -21.24 10.42 43.38
N TYR A 156 -19.98 10.49 42.96
CA TYR A 156 -19.43 11.66 42.27
C TYR A 156 -20.02 11.85 40.87
N GLN A 157 -20.22 10.76 40.12
CA GLN A 157 -20.86 10.78 38.80
C GLN A 157 -22.31 11.27 38.89
N ASN A 158 -23.09 10.74 39.84
CA ASN A 158 -24.48 11.17 40.09
C ASN A 158 -24.54 12.66 40.45
N ALA A 159 -23.61 13.13 41.28
CA ALA A 159 -23.47 14.53 41.67
C ALA A 159 -22.79 15.42 40.60
N LYS A 160 -22.46 14.88 39.42
CA LYS A 160 -21.78 15.58 38.29
C LYS A 160 -20.41 16.18 38.65
N VAL A 161 -19.73 15.61 39.66
CA VAL A 161 -18.40 16.03 40.12
C VAL A 161 -17.32 15.40 39.23
N GLU A 162 -16.43 16.23 38.68
CA GLU A 162 -15.32 15.79 37.85
C GLU A 162 -14.09 15.35 38.67
N VAL A 163 -14.03 14.08 39.04
CA VAL A 163 -12.84 13.47 39.65
C VAL A 163 -11.62 13.53 38.70
N GLU A 164 -10.47 13.91 39.25
CA GLU A 164 -9.19 14.07 38.55
C GLU A 164 -8.22 12.94 38.85
N ILE A 165 -8.16 12.49 40.10
CA ILE A 165 -7.30 11.42 40.57
C ILE A 165 -8.14 10.54 41.51
N ILE A 166 -8.11 9.24 41.29
CA ILE A 166 -8.48 8.22 42.27
C ILE A 166 -7.19 7.65 42.85
N GLN A 167 -7.08 7.55 44.17
CA GLN A 167 -5.90 7.03 44.86
C GLN A 167 -6.27 6.07 46.00
N ILE A 168 -5.43 5.09 46.31
CA ILE A 168 -5.64 4.22 47.47
C ILE A 168 -5.31 4.98 48.77
N ALA A 169 -6.15 4.86 49.81
CA ALA A 169 -5.94 5.55 51.09
C ALA A 169 -4.52 5.39 51.70
N PRO A 170 -3.84 4.21 51.64
CA PRO A 170 -2.48 4.07 52.13
C PRO A 170 -1.44 4.97 51.45
N LEU A 171 -1.61 5.30 50.16
CA LEU A 171 -0.72 6.21 49.44
C LEU A 171 -1.00 7.68 49.77
N ALA A 172 -2.23 8.04 50.14
CA ALA A 172 -2.52 9.33 50.74
C ALA A 172 -1.82 9.47 52.11
N LEU A 173 -1.81 8.41 52.95
CA LEU A 173 -1.04 8.42 54.20
C LEU A 173 0.47 8.57 53.97
N TYR A 174 1.03 7.93 52.94
CA TYR A 174 2.42 8.14 52.53
C TYR A 174 2.68 9.59 52.09
N SER A 175 1.75 10.22 51.37
CA SER A 175 1.83 11.63 50.99
C SER A 175 1.90 12.57 52.19
N VAL A 176 1.14 12.29 53.26
CA VAL A 176 1.24 13.03 54.53
C VAL A 176 2.59 12.79 55.20
N LEU A 177 2.98 11.52 55.41
CA LEU A 177 4.23 11.16 56.09
C LEU A 177 5.45 11.78 55.39
N SER A 178 5.50 11.70 54.06
CA SER A 178 6.60 12.23 53.26
C SER A 178 6.76 13.72 53.46
N LEU A 179 5.66 14.47 53.53
CA LEU A 179 5.69 15.93 53.55
C LEU A 179 5.80 16.51 54.96
N ASP A 180 5.00 16.02 55.90
CA ASP A 180 4.90 16.58 57.25
C ASP A 180 6.02 16.11 58.18
N GLU A 181 6.30 14.80 58.19
CA GLU A 181 7.30 14.21 59.09
C GLU A 181 8.70 14.21 58.47
N LEU A 182 8.80 13.81 57.18
CA LEU A 182 10.09 13.64 56.50
C LEU A 182 10.54 14.85 55.68
N LYS A 183 9.65 15.82 55.42
CA LYS A 183 9.92 17.05 54.63
C LYS A 183 10.41 16.77 53.20
N ILE A 184 10.11 15.59 52.67
CA ILE A 184 10.42 15.14 51.32
C ILE A 184 9.31 15.62 50.37
N ARG A 185 9.69 16.46 49.40
CA ARG A 185 8.81 17.00 48.37
C ARG A 185 9.11 16.36 47.01
N ARG A 186 8.26 16.63 46.02
CA ARG A 186 8.54 16.29 44.62
C ARG A 186 9.86 16.92 44.18
N GLY A 187 10.79 16.09 43.70
CA GLY A 187 12.11 16.53 43.24
C GLY A 187 13.18 16.58 44.32
N SER A 188 12.88 16.29 45.59
CA SER A 188 13.90 16.10 46.62
C SER A 188 14.83 14.95 46.26
N THR A 189 16.12 15.25 46.09
CA THR A 189 17.20 14.29 45.93
C THR A 189 17.84 14.01 47.29
N GLY A 190 17.87 12.74 47.71
CA GLY A 190 18.51 12.32 48.94
C GLY A 190 18.65 10.81 49.02
N GLU A 191 19.58 10.36 49.85
CA GLU A 191 19.83 8.95 50.12
C GLU A 191 18.69 8.36 50.98
N PRO A 192 18.23 7.12 50.73
CA PRO A 192 17.25 6.45 51.57
C PRO A 192 17.88 6.01 52.90
N GLY A 193 17.59 6.73 53.99
CA GLY A 193 18.02 6.34 55.34
C GLY A 193 17.29 5.11 55.89
N ASP A 194 17.90 4.44 56.87
CA ASP A 194 17.35 3.26 57.55
C ASP A 194 16.27 3.57 58.61
N GLU A 195 15.87 4.83 58.77
CA GLU A 195 14.84 5.25 59.74
C GLU A 195 13.43 5.20 59.13
N TYR A 196 12.57 4.34 59.67
CA TYR A 196 11.21 4.09 59.18
C TYR A 196 10.15 4.54 60.19
N TYR A 197 9.04 5.02 59.65
CA TYR A 197 7.89 5.52 60.40
C TYR A 197 6.65 4.70 60.04
N ILE A 198 5.82 4.38 61.03
CA ILE A 198 4.59 3.61 60.84
C ILE A 198 3.39 4.54 60.94
N MET A 199 2.59 4.63 59.89
CA MET A 199 1.26 5.25 59.91
C MET A 199 0.22 4.15 60.18
N LEU A 200 -0.53 4.27 61.27
CA LEU A 200 -1.67 3.39 61.61
C LEU A 200 -2.97 4.18 61.49
N ASP A 201 -3.69 4.03 60.37
CA ASP A 201 -5.03 4.62 60.20
C ASP A 201 -6.13 3.61 60.55
N MET A 202 -6.76 3.80 61.71
CA MET A 202 -7.79 2.91 62.23
C MET A 202 -9.20 3.40 61.83
N GLY A 203 -9.77 2.74 60.82
CA GLY A 203 -11.13 2.93 60.36
C GLY A 203 -12.18 2.16 61.17
N CYS A 204 -13.39 2.05 60.63
CA CYS A 204 -14.49 1.32 61.25
C CYS A 204 -14.25 -0.20 61.24
N ASP A 205 -13.90 -0.79 60.09
CA ASP A 205 -13.80 -2.25 59.96
C ASP A 205 -12.36 -2.77 59.81
N ASN A 206 -11.45 -1.92 59.34
CA ASN A 206 -10.06 -2.27 59.06
C ASN A 206 -9.12 -1.16 59.57
N THR A 207 -7.84 -1.51 59.73
CA THR A 207 -6.74 -0.58 60.01
C THR A 207 -5.71 -0.69 58.90
N THR A 208 -5.37 0.44 58.27
CA THR A 208 -4.23 0.51 57.35
C THR A 208 -2.96 0.70 58.16
N LEU A 209 -1.99 -0.20 57.97
CA LEU A 209 -0.63 -0.05 58.45
C LEU A 209 0.27 0.21 57.24
N MET A 210 0.88 1.39 57.18
CA MET A 210 1.85 1.78 56.15
C MET A 210 3.18 2.13 56.81
N VAL A 211 4.28 1.57 56.31
CA VAL A 211 5.64 1.79 56.82
C VAL A 211 6.49 2.39 55.70
N SER A 212 7.21 3.47 56.00
CA SER A 212 8.05 4.14 55.01
C SER A 212 9.16 4.99 55.64
N ASN A 213 10.26 5.12 54.91
CA ASN A 213 11.35 6.10 55.12
C ASN A 213 11.29 7.25 54.09
N GLY A 214 10.16 7.40 53.37
CA GLY A 214 9.97 8.36 52.28
C GLY A 214 10.45 7.89 50.91
N TYR A 215 11.20 6.78 50.84
CA TYR A 215 11.75 6.22 49.60
C TYR A 215 11.16 4.85 49.28
N LYS A 216 11.08 3.96 50.27
CA LYS A 216 10.40 2.67 50.19
C LYS A 216 9.04 2.76 50.86
N ILE A 217 8.10 1.93 50.41
CA ILE A 217 6.73 1.88 50.94
C ILE A 217 6.40 0.42 51.19
N TRP A 218 5.90 0.10 52.39
CA TRP A 218 5.30 -1.18 52.70
C TRP A 218 3.89 -0.95 53.25
N ILE A 219 2.91 -1.72 52.77
CA ILE A 219 1.50 -1.57 53.14
C ILE A 219 0.97 -2.93 53.59
N ARG A 220 0.24 -2.95 54.71
CA ARG A 220 -0.54 -4.09 55.17
C ARG A 220 -1.88 -3.64 55.71
N ASN A 221 -2.93 -4.36 55.35
CA ASN A 221 -4.24 -4.21 55.96
C ASN A 221 -4.34 -5.12 57.20
N VAL A 222 -4.69 -4.55 58.35
CA VAL A 222 -5.01 -5.28 59.58
C VAL A 222 -6.54 -5.37 59.67
N PRO A 223 -7.15 -6.58 59.70
CA PRO A 223 -8.60 -6.77 59.65
C PRO A 223 -9.28 -6.52 61.02
N ILE A 224 -8.87 -5.46 61.70
CA ILE A 224 -9.39 -5.00 62.99
C ILE A 224 -9.62 -3.50 62.88
N GLY A 225 -10.74 -3.01 63.42
CA GLY A 225 -11.16 -1.61 63.36
C GLY A 225 -12.17 -1.27 64.45
N GLY A 226 -12.63 -0.02 64.50
CA GLY A 226 -13.50 0.50 65.57
C GLY A 226 -14.79 -0.29 65.85
N ASN A 227 -15.36 -0.97 64.84
CA ASN A 227 -16.54 -1.82 64.96
C ASN A 227 -16.29 -3.11 65.77
N HIS A 228 -15.04 -3.59 65.83
CA HIS A 228 -14.68 -4.77 66.63
C HIS A 228 -14.79 -4.46 68.13
N PHE A 229 -14.34 -3.27 68.54
CA PHE A 229 -14.50 -2.74 69.89
C PHE A 229 -15.99 -2.54 70.23
N THR A 230 -16.78 -2.02 69.29
CA THR A 230 -18.24 -1.89 69.47
C THR A 230 -18.92 -3.24 69.65
N ARG A 231 -18.58 -4.24 68.81
CA ARG A 231 -19.12 -5.60 68.91
C ARG A 231 -18.75 -6.27 70.24
N ALA A 232 -17.54 -6.06 70.76
CA ALA A 232 -17.15 -6.56 72.09
C ALA A 232 -18.06 -5.98 73.19
N LEU A 233 -18.35 -4.68 73.18
CA LEU A 233 -19.30 -4.07 74.13
C LEU A 233 -20.73 -4.58 73.95
N THR A 234 -21.21 -4.81 72.70
CA THR A 234 -22.53 -5.42 72.50
C THR A 234 -22.63 -6.82 73.10
N LYS A 235 -21.56 -7.62 73.02
CA LYS A 235 -21.50 -8.98 73.55
C LYS A 235 -21.43 -9.01 75.08
N GLU A 236 -20.48 -8.26 75.66
CA GLU A 236 -20.18 -8.32 77.10
C GLU A 236 -21.24 -7.57 77.92
N MET A 237 -21.63 -6.37 77.47
CA MET A 237 -22.56 -5.50 78.19
C MET A 237 -24.02 -5.63 77.72
N LYS A 238 -24.30 -6.55 76.77
CA LYS A 238 -25.64 -6.84 76.20
C LYS A 238 -26.36 -5.58 75.67
N LEU A 239 -25.59 -4.67 75.06
CA LEU A 239 -26.09 -3.41 74.49
C LEU A 239 -26.43 -3.55 73.00
N SER A 240 -27.35 -2.72 72.51
CA SER A 240 -27.52 -2.54 71.06
C SER A 240 -26.31 -1.82 70.45
N PHE A 241 -26.06 -2.01 69.15
CA PHE A 241 -24.88 -1.46 68.48
C PHE A 241 -24.74 0.06 68.66
N ALA A 242 -25.81 0.83 68.49
CA ALA A 242 -25.80 2.29 68.71
C ALA A 242 -25.48 2.68 70.16
N LYS A 243 -25.99 1.94 71.16
CA LYS A 243 -25.65 2.19 72.58
C LYS A 243 -24.21 1.82 72.89
N ALA A 244 -23.71 0.72 72.33
CA ALA A 244 -22.31 0.31 72.45
C ALA A 244 -21.35 1.29 71.78
N GLU A 245 -21.71 1.84 70.61
CA GLU A 245 -20.92 2.86 69.90
C GLU A 245 -20.84 4.16 70.71
N HIS A 246 -21.99 4.63 71.21
CA HIS A 246 -22.04 5.80 72.08
C HIS A 246 -21.20 5.61 73.36
N LEU A 247 -21.26 4.42 73.98
CA LEU A 247 -20.47 4.08 75.16
C LEU A 247 -18.98 3.97 74.85
N LYS A 248 -18.58 3.40 73.71
CA LYS A 248 -17.19 3.34 73.24
C LYS A 248 -16.60 4.75 73.07
N CYS A 249 -17.32 5.63 72.37
CA CYS A 249 -16.88 7.00 72.10
C CYS A 249 -16.85 7.88 73.37
N ASN A 250 -17.64 7.54 74.40
CA ASN A 250 -17.69 8.24 75.68
C ASN A 250 -17.16 7.40 76.86
N ALA A 251 -16.26 6.45 76.62
CA ALA A 251 -15.86 5.45 77.62
C ALA A 251 -15.34 6.03 78.94
N THR A 252 -14.65 7.18 78.89
CA THR A 252 -14.16 7.92 80.08
C THR A 252 -15.26 8.60 80.90
N LYS A 253 -16.44 8.80 80.32
CA LYS A 253 -17.63 9.39 80.97
C LYS A 253 -18.63 8.30 81.42
N SER A 254 -18.29 7.01 81.25
CA SER A 254 -19.09 5.89 81.74
C SER A 254 -19.19 5.92 83.28
N PRO A 255 -20.33 5.54 83.89
CA PRO A 255 -20.42 5.29 85.33
C PRO A 255 -19.43 4.24 85.83
N ASP A 256 -19.08 3.27 84.98
CA ASP A 256 -17.99 2.32 85.22
C ASP A 256 -17.06 2.25 83.99
N PRO A 257 -15.97 3.04 83.96
CA PRO A 257 -14.96 2.97 82.91
C PRO A 257 -14.11 1.68 82.97
N ARG A 258 -14.04 1.02 84.14
CA ARG A 258 -13.22 -0.17 84.36
C ARG A 258 -13.86 -1.41 83.73
N ALA A 259 -15.17 -1.59 83.89
CA ALA A 259 -15.92 -2.64 83.19
C ALA A 259 -15.87 -2.44 81.67
N VAL A 260 -16.03 -1.20 81.18
CA VAL A 260 -15.89 -0.88 79.74
C VAL A 260 -14.50 -1.26 79.22
N PHE A 261 -13.43 -0.91 79.94
CA PHE A 261 -12.08 -1.29 79.54
C PHE A 261 -11.84 -2.81 79.59
N GLN A 262 -12.39 -3.51 80.59
CA GLN A 262 -12.32 -4.98 80.68
C GLN A 262 -13.00 -5.66 79.49
N ALA A 263 -14.20 -5.19 79.09
CA ALA A 263 -14.92 -5.68 77.93
C ALA A 263 -14.17 -5.44 76.60
N LEU A 264 -13.42 -4.34 76.49
CA LEU A 264 -12.61 -4.03 75.31
C LEU A 264 -11.24 -4.73 75.28
N ARG A 265 -10.73 -5.19 76.43
CA ARG A 265 -9.36 -5.73 76.58
C ARG A 265 -9.03 -6.88 75.62
N PRO A 266 -9.93 -7.83 75.28
CA PRO A 266 -9.63 -8.86 74.27
C PRO A 266 -9.29 -8.24 72.91
N VAL A 267 -10.09 -7.28 72.43
CA VAL A 267 -9.86 -6.62 71.12
C VAL A 267 -8.59 -5.77 71.14
N PHE A 268 -8.27 -5.14 72.27
CA PHE A 268 -6.97 -4.47 72.45
C PHE A 268 -5.78 -5.43 72.30
N ASN A 269 -5.86 -6.63 72.90
CA ASN A 269 -4.82 -7.65 72.79
C ASN A 269 -4.69 -8.18 71.35
N ASP A 270 -5.81 -8.46 70.68
CA ASP A 270 -5.84 -8.94 69.29
C ASP A 270 -5.22 -7.90 68.34
N TYR A 271 -5.59 -6.63 68.52
CA TYR A 271 -5.07 -5.50 67.72
C TYR A 271 -3.56 -5.31 67.90
N VAL A 272 -3.06 -5.34 69.14
CA VAL A 272 -1.62 -5.34 69.43
C VAL A 272 -0.92 -6.52 68.77
N SER A 273 -1.47 -7.72 68.91
CA SER A 273 -0.85 -8.95 68.40
C SER A 273 -0.70 -8.93 66.88
N GLU A 274 -1.69 -8.40 66.16
CA GLU A 274 -1.64 -8.31 64.70
C GLU A 274 -0.75 -7.17 64.21
N ILE A 275 -0.64 -6.05 64.95
CA ILE A 275 0.38 -5.03 64.69
C ILE A 275 1.79 -5.59 64.93
N GLN A 276 2.03 -6.29 66.04
CA GLN A 276 3.32 -6.93 66.33
C GLN A 276 3.71 -7.94 65.24
N ARG A 277 2.76 -8.78 64.78
CA ARG A 277 2.96 -9.71 63.66
C ARG A 277 3.31 -8.97 62.36
N SER A 278 2.69 -7.82 62.13
CA SER A 278 2.94 -6.97 60.96
C SER A 278 4.34 -6.35 60.98
N ILE A 279 4.73 -5.75 62.11
CA ILE A 279 6.06 -5.16 62.31
C ILE A 279 7.14 -6.26 62.22
N GLY A 280 6.96 -7.40 62.88
CA GLY A 280 7.91 -8.52 62.84
C GLY A 280 8.12 -9.09 61.43
N TYR A 281 7.08 -9.11 60.60
CA TYR A 281 7.22 -9.46 59.18
C TYR A 281 8.00 -8.39 58.41
N PHE A 282 7.67 -7.10 58.59
CA PHE A 282 8.39 -6.00 57.94
C PHE A 282 9.89 -6.01 58.28
N SER A 283 10.24 -6.17 59.55
CA SER A 283 11.64 -6.19 60.03
C SER A 283 12.39 -7.47 59.66
N SER A 284 11.71 -8.61 59.43
CA SER A 284 12.40 -9.83 58.98
C SER A 284 12.80 -9.77 57.49
N VAL A 285 12.01 -9.06 56.68
CA VAL A 285 12.32 -8.76 55.27
C VAL A 285 13.32 -7.60 55.16
N ASN A 286 13.15 -6.54 55.95
CA ASN A 286 14.00 -5.34 55.92
C ASN A 286 14.90 -5.28 57.15
N ARG A 287 15.97 -6.08 57.17
CA ARG A 287 16.81 -6.28 58.36
C ARG A 287 17.57 -5.04 58.86
N SER A 288 17.83 -4.06 58.00
CA SER A 288 18.46 -2.78 58.41
C SER A 288 17.44 -1.76 58.95
N ALA A 289 16.14 -1.97 58.73
CA ALA A 289 15.11 -0.98 59.01
C ALA A 289 14.90 -0.76 60.51
N LYS A 290 15.17 0.46 60.97
CA LYS A 290 14.96 0.92 62.34
C LYS A 290 13.63 1.68 62.41
N VAL A 291 12.63 1.10 63.05
CA VAL A 291 11.34 1.76 63.29
C VAL A 291 11.50 2.81 64.40
N MET A 292 11.24 4.07 64.07
CA MET A 292 11.45 5.21 64.98
C MET A 292 10.22 5.52 65.84
N LYS A 293 9.04 5.63 65.22
CA LYS A 293 7.77 5.89 65.90
C LYS A 293 6.57 5.39 65.11
N VAL A 294 5.43 5.32 65.81
CA VAL A 294 4.12 4.97 65.28
C VAL A 294 3.20 6.20 65.37
N VAL A 295 2.66 6.65 64.25
CA VAL A 295 1.71 7.76 64.14
C VAL A 295 0.30 7.18 64.02
N GLY A 296 -0.52 7.42 65.04
CA GLY A 296 -1.90 6.94 65.13
C GLY A 296 -2.90 7.91 64.51
N LEU A 297 -3.67 7.41 63.55
CA LEU A 297 -4.58 8.17 62.68
C LEU A 297 -5.97 7.50 62.59
N GLY A 298 -6.93 8.22 62.03
CA GLY A 298 -8.31 7.77 61.93
C GLY A 298 -9.09 7.95 63.23
N ASN A 299 -10.42 7.94 63.12
CA ASN A 299 -11.30 8.14 64.28
C ASN A 299 -11.19 7.00 65.32
N GLY A 300 -10.69 5.82 64.95
CA GLY A 300 -10.40 4.75 65.91
C GLY A 300 -9.35 5.13 66.97
N PHE A 301 -8.36 5.96 66.61
CA PHE A 301 -7.33 6.47 67.54
C PHE A 301 -7.83 7.55 68.52
N LYS A 302 -9.12 7.88 68.50
CA LYS A 302 -9.80 8.62 69.58
C LYS A 302 -10.18 7.72 70.77
N LEU A 303 -10.10 6.39 70.63
CA LEU A 303 -10.46 5.45 71.69
C LEU A 303 -9.56 5.65 72.92
N ALA A 304 -10.20 5.93 74.07
CA ALA A 304 -9.51 6.20 75.32
C ALA A 304 -8.57 5.04 75.72
N GLY A 305 -7.34 5.38 76.08
CA GLY A 305 -6.31 4.42 76.49
C GLY A 305 -5.56 3.74 75.33
N LEU A 306 -6.06 3.76 74.08
CA LEU A 306 -5.45 3.03 72.97
C LEU A 306 -3.98 3.41 72.71
N GLN A 307 -3.67 4.70 72.66
CA GLN A 307 -2.30 5.20 72.45
C GLN A 307 -1.33 4.64 73.51
N LYS A 308 -1.68 4.74 74.80
CA LYS A 308 -0.87 4.23 75.91
C LYS A 308 -0.75 2.70 75.86
N PHE A 309 -1.84 2.00 75.53
CA PHE A 309 -1.85 0.55 75.41
C PHE A 309 -0.94 0.05 74.28
N LEU A 310 -0.99 0.69 73.11
CA LEU A 310 -0.07 0.39 72.01
C LEU A 310 1.37 0.68 72.42
N GLN A 311 1.68 1.84 72.99
CA GLN A 311 3.04 2.21 73.39
C GLN A 311 3.64 1.21 74.40
N GLN A 312 2.85 0.77 75.39
CA GLN A 312 3.29 -0.21 76.39
C GLN A 312 3.55 -1.61 75.83
N ASN A 313 2.78 -2.07 74.83
CA ASN A 313 2.92 -3.42 74.29
C ASN A 313 3.81 -3.50 73.04
N LEU A 314 3.87 -2.44 72.23
CA LEU A 314 4.69 -2.37 71.03
C LEU A 314 6.14 -1.93 71.33
N GLN A 315 6.39 -1.27 72.46
CA GLN A 315 7.70 -0.72 72.85
C GLN A 315 8.27 0.33 71.87
N TYR A 316 7.39 0.96 71.07
CA TYR A 316 7.71 2.13 70.24
C TYR A 316 6.97 3.37 70.76
N PRO A 317 7.50 4.60 70.55
CA PRO A 317 6.73 5.82 70.73
C PRO A 317 5.47 5.79 69.87
N VAL A 318 4.30 6.05 70.48
CA VAL A 318 3.02 6.16 69.76
C VAL A 318 2.51 7.57 69.91
N GLU A 319 2.51 8.31 68.81
CA GLU A 319 2.04 9.69 68.73
C GLU A 319 0.66 9.76 68.07
N ARG A 320 -0.09 10.81 68.37
CA ARG A 320 -1.30 11.19 67.64
C ARG A 320 -1.13 12.65 67.24
N PRO A 321 -1.17 13.02 65.96
CA PRO A 321 -0.99 14.40 65.55
C PRO A 321 -2.23 15.22 65.91
N ASP A 322 -2.02 16.31 66.65
CA ASP A 322 -3.07 17.30 66.94
C ASP A 322 -3.20 18.36 65.81
N THR A 323 -2.22 18.43 64.90
CA THR A 323 -2.24 19.23 63.65
C THR A 323 -1.30 18.62 62.59
N PHE A 324 -1.36 19.14 61.36
CA PHE A 324 -0.44 18.81 60.26
C PHE A 324 0.68 19.85 60.18
N GLN A 325 1.95 19.42 60.16
CA GLN A 325 3.11 20.30 60.38
C GLN A 325 3.34 21.32 59.25
N GLN A 326 3.00 20.97 58.00
CA GLN A 326 3.16 21.85 56.84
C GLN A 326 1.87 22.63 56.49
N LEU A 327 0.80 22.42 57.26
CA LEU A 327 -0.51 23.02 57.00
C LEU A 327 -0.66 24.36 57.71
N THR A 328 -1.15 25.35 56.96
CA THR A 328 -1.47 26.71 57.43
C THR A 328 -2.91 27.05 57.08
N GLY A 329 -3.45 28.15 57.62
CA GLY A 329 -4.81 28.61 57.32
C GLY A 329 -5.70 28.68 58.56
N ASP A 330 -5.60 29.79 59.29
CA ASP A 330 -6.20 29.97 60.61
C ASP A 330 -7.72 29.70 60.63
N ALA A 331 -8.44 30.09 59.58
CA ALA A 331 -9.89 29.87 59.47
C ALA A 331 -10.30 28.38 59.53
N VAL A 332 -9.43 27.48 59.05
CA VAL A 332 -9.64 26.02 59.15
C VAL A 332 -9.04 25.48 60.45
N LEU A 333 -7.79 25.83 60.75
CA LEU A 333 -7.05 25.28 61.88
C LEU A 333 -7.62 25.68 63.25
N SER A 334 -8.21 26.88 63.37
CA SER A 334 -8.89 27.34 64.60
C SER A 334 -10.30 26.79 64.76
N SER A 335 -10.85 26.09 63.75
CA SER A 335 -12.21 25.56 63.82
C SER A 335 -12.29 24.36 64.76
N PRO A 336 -13.16 24.39 65.81
CA PRO A 336 -13.30 23.26 66.73
C PRO A 336 -13.66 21.96 66.02
N MET A 337 -14.49 22.03 64.97
CA MET A 337 -14.91 20.87 64.18
C MET A 337 -13.75 20.22 63.42
N PHE A 338 -12.75 21.01 62.99
CA PHE A 338 -11.53 20.48 62.36
C PHE A 338 -10.60 19.88 63.43
N ALA A 339 -10.32 20.63 64.50
CA ALA A 339 -9.44 20.19 65.59
C ALA A 339 -9.92 18.88 66.25
N GLU A 340 -11.23 18.75 66.52
CA GLU A 340 -11.83 17.52 67.04
C GLU A 340 -11.68 16.32 66.09
N ASN A 341 -11.52 16.54 64.78
CA ASN A 341 -11.53 15.50 63.75
C ASN A 341 -10.21 15.36 62.97
N VAL A 342 -9.14 16.06 63.37
CA VAL A 342 -7.83 16.13 62.70
C VAL A 342 -7.28 14.76 62.30
N LEU A 343 -7.34 13.77 63.19
CA LEU A 343 -6.88 12.39 62.94
C LEU A 343 -7.56 11.74 61.73
N SER A 344 -8.80 12.12 61.42
CA SER A 344 -9.56 11.57 60.29
C SER A 344 -9.28 12.27 58.95
N PHE A 345 -8.63 13.44 58.99
CA PHE A 345 -8.31 14.25 57.81
C PHE A 345 -7.00 13.86 57.13
N ALA A 346 -6.18 12.96 57.69
CA ALA A 346 -4.90 12.57 57.08
C ALA A 346 -5.05 12.02 55.64
N VAL A 347 -6.08 11.19 55.38
CA VAL A 347 -6.36 10.72 54.01
C VAL A 347 -6.78 11.90 53.10
N PRO A 348 -7.84 12.68 53.39
CA PRO A 348 -8.17 13.92 52.65
C PRO A 348 -6.97 14.85 52.40
N TYR A 349 -6.14 15.11 53.41
CA TYR A 349 -4.97 15.96 53.31
C TYR A 349 -3.97 15.38 52.30
N GLY A 350 -3.58 14.11 52.44
CA GLY A 350 -2.69 13.42 51.50
C GLY A 350 -3.20 13.37 50.06
N LEU A 351 -4.52 13.24 49.85
CA LEU A 351 -5.16 13.31 48.54
C LEU A 351 -5.04 14.70 47.93
N ALA A 352 -5.33 15.75 48.69
CA ALA A 352 -5.23 17.13 48.22
C ALA A 352 -3.76 17.52 47.91
N LEU A 353 -2.80 17.06 48.72
CA LEU A 353 -1.36 17.21 48.44
C LEU A 353 -0.93 16.56 47.12
N GLN A 354 -1.47 15.39 46.79
CA GLN A 354 -1.26 14.75 45.49
C GLN A 354 -1.92 15.58 44.36
N GLY A 355 -3.12 16.14 44.59
CA GLY A 355 -3.82 17.00 43.63
C GLY A 355 -3.13 18.34 43.34
N LEU A 356 -2.31 18.83 44.27
CA LEU A 356 -1.39 19.97 44.09
C LEU A 356 -0.02 19.57 43.51
N GLU A 357 0.18 18.29 43.19
CA GLU A 357 1.42 17.68 42.69
C GLU A 357 2.67 17.91 43.57
N LEU A 358 2.49 18.11 44.89
CA LEU A 358 3.58 18.38 45.85
C LEU A 358 4.33 17.11 46.30
N THR A 359 3.69 15.95 46.18
CA THR A 359 4.18 14.67 46.70
C THR A 359 4.91 13.86 45.63
N ARG A 360 5.65 12.81 46.04
CA ARG A 360 6.33 11.90 45.10
C ARG A 360 5.36 10.98 44.34
N ILE A 361 4.20 10.66 44.92
CA ILE A 361 3.18 9.80 44.31
C ILE A 361 2.53 10.49 43.12
N ARG A 362 2.51 9.80 41.97
CA ARG A 362 1.84 10.27 40.74
C ARG A 362 0.75 9.33 40.22
N THR A 363 0.60 8.15 40.85
CA THR A 363 -0.34 7.12 40.39
C THR A 363 -1.78 7.57 40.45
N SER A 364 -2.60 7.06 39.53
CA SER A 364 -4.05 7.14 39.66
C SER A 364 -4.79 5.92 39.12
N LEU A 365 -5.75 5.45 39.92
CA LEU A 365 -6.70 4.42 39.51
C LEU A 365 -7.95 5.01 38.81
N LEU A 366 -7.86 6.23 38.26
CA LEU A 366 -8.91 6.80 37.43
C LEU A 366 -8.96 6.05 36.09
N PRO A 367 -10.12 5.49 35.68
CA PRO A 367 -10.24 4.79 34.40
C PRO A 367 -9.79 5.66 33.21
N PRO A 368 -9.00 5.11 32.28
CA PRO A 368 -8.36 5.91 31.23
C PRO A 368 -9.39 6.58 30.31
N GLU A 369 -10.58 5.99 30.14
CA GLU A 369 -11.67 6.54 29.33
C GLU A 369 -12.21 7.85 29.93
N ILE A 370 -12.34 7.90 31.27
CA ILE A 370 -12.77 9.11 31.99
C ILE A 370 -11.70 10.19 31.89
N SER A 371 -10.42 9.80 32.03
CA SER A 371 -9.29 10.73 31.87
C SER A 371 -9.24 11.34 30.45
N ALA A 372 -9.47 10.52 29.42
CA ALA A 372 -9.47 10.93 28.02
C ALA A 372 -10.67 11.84 27.71
N ALA A 373 -11.88 11.45 28.10
CA ALA A 373 -13.08 12.26 27.96
C ALA A 373 -12.94 13.64 28.62
N ARG A 374 -12.29 13.70 29.80
CA ARG A 374 -12.01 14.95 30.51
C ARG A 374 -10.94 15.80 29.81
N ARG A 375 -9.86 15.20 29.30
CA ARG A 375 -8.86 15.91 28.46
C ARG A 375 -9.49 16.51 27.20
N ILE A 376 -10.38 15.76 26.54
CA ILE A 376 -11.15 16.23 25.38
C ILE A 376 -12.09 17.38 25.79
N ARG A 377 -12.86 17.24 26.87
CA ARG A 377 -13.78 18.29 27.37
C ARG A 377 -13.05 19.58 27.74
N LYS A 378 -11.88 19.51 28.40
CA LYS A 378 -11.03 20.67 28.70
C LYS A 378 -10.51 21.37 27.43
N LYS A 379 -10.20 20.63 26.35
CA LYS A 379 -9.72 21.17 25.07
C LYS A 379 -10.83 21.63 24.11
N LYS A 380 -12.06 21.11 24.25
CA LYS A 380 -13.21 21.43 23.38
C LYS A 380 -13.46 22.95 23.17
N PRO A 381 -13.50 23.82 24.20
CA PRO A 381 -13.72 25.25 23.96
C PRO A 381 -12.60 25.89 23.13
N TRP A 382 -11.35 25.50 23.33
CA TRP A 382 -10.21 25.97 22.54
C TRP A 382 -10.25 25.48 21.10
N ALA A 383 -10.67 24.23 20.87
CA ALA A 383 -10.88 23.69 19.52
C ALA A 383 -12.01 24.42 18.77
N VAL A 384 -13.12 24.75 19.46
CA VAL A 384 -14.22 25.55 18.89
C VAL A 384 -13.76 26.97 18.59
N ALA A 385 -13.00 27.61 19.48
CA ALA A 385 -12.44 28.94 19.24
C ALA A 385 -11.47 28.95 18.03
N ALA A 386 -10.59 27.95 17.93
CA ALA A 386 -9.68 27.82 16.78
C ALA A 386 -10.46 27.61 15.46
N ALA A 387 -11.50 26.77 15.46
CA ALA A 387 -12.36 26.58 14.29
C ALA A 387 -13.11 27.88 13.90
N ALA A 388 -13.60 28.65 14.87
CA ALA A 388 -14.25 29.94 14.63
C ALA A 388 -13.28 30.97 14.04
N VAL A 389 -12.04 31.04 14.54
CA VAL A 389 -10.98 31.91 13.99
C VAL A 389 -10.61 31.49 12.56
N LEU A 390 -10.47 30.19 12.29
CA LEU A 390 -10.22 29.71 10.92
C LEU A 390 -11.35 30.09 9.96
N LEU A 391 -12.62 29.88 10.35
CA LEU A 391 -13.77 30.28 9.56
C LEU A 391 -13.80 31.80 9.32
N LEU A 392 -13.48 32.61 10.33
CA LEU A 392 -13.38 34.06 10.18
C LEU A 392 -12.27 34.45 9.17
N CYS A 393 -11.10 33.82 9.23
CA CYS A 393 -10.02 34.03 8.27
C CYS A 393 -10.42 33.62 6.85
N PHE A 394 -11.14 32.50 6.68
CA PHE A 394 -11.69 32.11 5.38
C PHE A 394 -12.70 33.13 4.85
N VAL A 395 -13.62 33.64 5.69
CA VAL A 395 -14.60 34.66 5.29
C VAL A 395 -13.91 35.99 4.93
N LEU A 396 -12.92 36.43 5.69
CA LEU A 396 -12.14 37.63 5.34
C LEU A 396 -11.36 37.46 4.03
N SER A 397 -10.79 36.27 3.80
CA SER A 397 -10.12 35.93 2.55
C SER A 397 -11.09 35.90 1.36
N THR A 398 -12.27 35.29 1.49
CA THR A 398 -13.26 35.27 0.39
C THR A 398 -13.83 36.65 0.12
N ILE A 399 -14.05 37.50 1.13
CA ILE A 399 -14.43 38.90 0.94
C ILE A 399 -13.32 39.68 0.22
N GLY A 400 -12.05 39.55 0.63
CA GLY A 400 -10.92 40.22 -0.02
C GLY A 400 -10.75 39.81 -1.49
N ASN A 401 -10.89 38.51 -1.78
CA ASN A 401 -10.89 37.99 -3.15
C ASN A 401 -12.12 38.45 -3.94
N ALA A 402 -13.31 38.52 -3.33
CA ALA A 402 -14.53 38.99 -3.99
C ALA A 402 -14.48 40.49 -4.33
N ILE A 403 -13.91 41.33 -3.45
CA ILE A 403 -13.66 42.75 -3.72
C ILE A 403 -12.65 42.89 -4.87
N SER A 404 -11.56 42.12 -4.83
CA SER A 404 -10.54 42.12 -5.90
C SER A 404 -11.11 41.64 -7.23
N PHE A 405 -11.97 40.63 -7.23
CA PHE A 405 -12.67 40.16 -8.42
C PHE A 405 -13.67 41.20 -8.94
N ALA A 406 -14.44 41.84 -8.06
CA ALA A 406 -15.40 42.86 -8.43
C ALA A 406 -14.76 44.14 -9.01
N SER A 407 -13.51 44.45 -8.66
CA SER A 407 -12.81 45.61 -9.24
C SER A 407 -12.30 45.37 -10.67
N VAL A 408 -12.10 44.11 -11.08
CA VAL A 408 -11.64 43.76 -12.44
C VAL A 408 -12.74 43.18 -13.33
N ASN A 409 -13.74 42.51 -12.76
CA ASN A 409 -14.89 41.93 -13.47
C ASN A 409 -15.91 43.00 -13.86
N THR A 410 -15.49 43.92 -14.74
CA THR A 410 -16.35 44.88 -15.41
C THR A 410 -17.20 44.17 -16.48
N PRO A 411 -18.34 44.76 -16.91
CA PRO A 411 -19.16 44.18 -17.98
C PRO A 411 -18.40 43.90 -19.28
N ASP A 412 -17.40 44.72 -19.60
CA ASP A 412 -16.60 44.58 -20.82
C ASP A 412 -15.51 43.51 -20.67
N PHE A 413 -14.89 43.37 -19.49
CA PHE A 413 -13.99 42.25 -19.22
C PHE A 413 -14.73 40.90 -19.32
N LYS A 414 -15.94 40.82 -18.77
CA LYS A 414 -16.75 39.61 -18.85
C LYS A 414 -17.12 39.23 -20.28
N ARG A 415 -17.48 40.21 -21.13
CA ARG A 415 -17.72 39.97 -22.57
C ARG A 415 -16.48 39.37 -23.25
N ALA A 416 -15.30 39.97 -23.04
CA ALA A 416 -14.05 39.46 -23.60
C ALA A 416 -13.69 38.05 -23.09
N GLU A 417 -13.99 37.73 -21.83
CA GLU A 417 -13.81 36.38 -21.27
C GLU A 417 -14.77 35.36 -21.91
N ASP A 418 -16.03 35.72 -22.10
CA ASP A 418 -17.05 34.87 -22.72
C ASP A 418 -16.75 34.66 -24.22
N ASP A 419 -16.30 35.68 -24.95
CA ASP A 419 -15.83 35.59 -26.34
C ASP A 419 -14.58 34.68 -26.46
N ALA A 420 -13.60 34.83 -25.54
CA ALA A 420 -12.41 33.98 -25.52
C ALA A 420 -12.74 32.51 -25.21
N LYS A 421 -13.73 32.25 -24.34
CA LYS A 421 -14.24 30.89 -24.09
C LYS A 421 -14.94 30.32 -25.31
N ALA A 422 -15.75 31.11 -26.02
CA ALA A 422 -16.41 30.69 -27.25
C ALA A 422 -15.37 30.29 -28.31
N TYR A 423 -14.36 31.13 -28.54
CA TYR A 423 -13.29 30.85 -29.49
C TYR A 423 -12.41 29.65 -29.09
N SER A 424 -12.11 29.48 -27.79
CA SER A 424 -11.46 28.27 -27.27
C SER A 424 -12.29 27.00 -27.51
N GLY A 425 -13.62 27.11 -27.43
CA GLY A 425 -14.55 26.04 -27.81
C GLY A 425 -14.51 25.70 -29.30
N GLU A 426 -14.39 26.70 -30.17
CA GLU A 426 -14.20 26.49 -31.62
C GLU A 426 -12.85 25.86 -31.94
N ILE A 427 -11.75 26.31 -31.32
CA ILE A 427 -10.44 25.65 -31.44
C ILE A 427 -10.52 24.18 -30.99
N GLY A 428 -11.25 23.90 -29.90
CA GLY A 428 -11.51 22.54 -29.44
C GLY A 428 -12.20 21.67 -30.50
N LYS A 429 -13.26 22.20 -31.14
CA LYS A 429 -13.95 21.53 -32.26
C LYS A 429 -13.03 21.31 -33.45
N PHE A 430 -12.36 22.35 -33.95
CA PHE A 430 -11.45 22.22 -35.09
C PHE A 430 -10.32 21.22 -34.84
N LYS A 431 -9.79 21.15 -33.61
CA LYS A 431 -8.78 20.15 -33.22
C LYS A 431 -9.36 18.73 -33.20
N GLN A 432 -10.58 18.56 -32.70
CA GLN A 432 -11.29 17.28 -32.75
C GLN A 432 -11.56 16.84 -34.19
N ASP A 433 -12.12 17.72 -35.02
CA ASP A 433 -12.41 17.48 -36.44
C ASP A 433 -11.12 17.14 -37.21
N TYR A 434 -10.05 17.91 -37.01
CA TYR A 434 -8.73 17.63 -37.60
C TYR A 434 -8.23 16.24 -37.21
N SER A 435 -8.27 15.87 -35.92
CA SER A 435 -7.85 14.54 -35.47
C SER A 435 -8.72 13.41 -36.03
N GLY A 436 -10.01 13.66 -36.26
CA GLY A 436 -10.91 12.74 -36.94
C GLY A 436 -10.55 12.55 -38.42
N GLN A 437 -10.24 13.63 -39.13
CA GLN A 437 -9.78 13.58 -40.53
C GLN A 437 -8.38 12.95 -40.66
N GLU A 438 -7.48 13.21 -39.72
CA GLU A 438 -6.15 12.58 -39.64
C GLU A 438 -6.28 11.06 -39.45
N GLY A 439 -7.14 10.61 -38.52
CA GLY A 439 -7.47 9.20 -38.34
C GLY A 439 -8.12 8.56 -39.57
N ALA A 440 -9.03 9.28 -40.25
CA ALA A 440 -9.65 8.81 -41.49
C ALA A 440 -8.61 8.67 -42.63
N ASN A 441 -7.70 9.64 -42.76
CA ASN A 441 -6.60 9.61 -43.73
C ASN A 441 -5.61 8.46 -43.43
N ALA A 442 -5.24 8.25 -42.16
CA ALA A 442 -4.43 7.10 -41.75
C ALA A 442 -5.12 5.77 -42.09
N GLY A 443 -6.43 5.65 -41.83
CA GLY A 443 -7.22 4.48 -42.22
C GLY A 443 -7.31 4.28 -43.75
N LEU A 444 -7.37 5.36 -44.53
CA LEU A 444 -7.31 5.31 -46.00
C LEU A 444 -5.94 4.87 -46.49
N LYS A 445 -4.84 5.33 -45.88
CA LYS A 445 -3.48 4.86 -46.19
C LYS A 445 -3.31 3.37 -45.90
N VAL A 446 -3.75 2.89 -44.74
CA VAL A 446 -3.70 1.44 -44.42
C VAL A 446 -4.54 0.62 -45.40
N LYS A 447 -5.70 1.11 -45.86
CA LYS A 447 -6.46 0.46 -46.94
C LYS A 447 -5.72 0.48 -48.27
N LEU A 448 -5.13 1.61 -48.65
CA LEU A 448 -4.33 1.73 -49.87
C LEU A 448 -3.17 0.73 -49.86
N ASP A 449 -2.39 0.69 -48.77
CA ASP A 449 -1.31 -0.25 -48.57
C ASP A 449 -1.80 -1.70 -48.61
N ALA A 450 -2.94 -2.02 -47.99
CA ALA A 450 -3.53 -3.36 -48.08
C ALA A 450 -3.92 -3.77 -49.51
N TYR A 451 -4.33 -2.83 -50.35
CA TYR A 451 -4.62 -3.07 -51.77
C TYR A 451 -3.34 -3.16 -52.63
N THR A 452 -2.26 -2.48 -52.27
CA THR A 452 -1.01 -2.44 -53.07
C THR A 452 0.02 -3.48 -52.67
N THR A 453 0.07 -3.93 -51.40
CA THR A 453 1.13 -4.80 -50.85
C THR A 453 1.24 -6.17 -51.53
N ASN A 454 0.20 -6.64 -52.23
CA ASN A 454 0.21 -7.91 -52.99
C ASN A 454 0.16 -7.73 -54.52
N LEU A 455 0.28 -6.51 -55.04
CA LEU A 455 0.62 -6.32 -56.45
C LEU A 455 2.07 -6.73 -56.64
N ARG A 456 2.29 -8.01 -57.01
CA ARG A 456 3.59 -8.54 -57.42
C ARG A 456 4.26 -7.56 -58.38
N ASP A 457 5.52 -7.22 -58.12
CA ASP A 457 6.31 -6.35 -59.00
C ASP A 457 6.11 -6.73 -60.47
N LEU A 458 5.85 -5.73 -61.32
CA LEU A 458 5.63 -5.91 -62.76
C LEU A 458 6.86 -6.53 -63.48
N SER A 459 7.98 -6.64 -62.79
CA SER A 459 9.20 -7.35 -63.21
C SER A 459 8.93 -8.77 -63.72
N TRP A 460 7.94 -9.50 -63.16
CA TRP A 460 7.57 -10.83 -63.66
C TRP A 460 7.04 -10.81 -65.09
N ILE A 461 6.26 -9.78 -65.45
CA ILE A 461 5.74 -9.57 -66.80
C ILE A 461 6.88 -9.11 -67.72
N GLU A 462 7.78 -8.26 -67.23
CA GLU A 462 8.98 -7.86 -68.00
C GLU A 462 9.88 -9.05 -68.35
N VAL A 463 10.17 -9.95 -67.40
CA VAL A 463 11.01 -11.14 -67.66
C VAL A 463 10.31 -12.12 -68.60
N PHE A 464 9.00 -12.34 -68.41
CA PHE A 464 8.23 -13.21 -69.28
C PHE A 464 8.22 -12.68 -70.73
N ASN A 465 7.97 -11.38 -70.91
CA ASN A 465 8.03 -10.74 -72.22
C ASN A 465 9.45 -10.77 -72.82
N ALA A 466 10.50 -10.55 -72.02
CA ALA A 466 11.89 -10.66 -72.49
C ALA A 466 12.23 -12.06 -73.00
N VAL A 467 11.78 -13.11 -72.29
CA VAL A 467 11.97 -14.50 -72.74
C VAL A 467 11.15 -14.81 -74.00
N LEU A 468 9.89 -14.35 -74.09
CA LEU A 468 9.04 -14.54 -75.28
C LEU A 468 9.53 -13.79 -76.52
N ASP A 469 10.14 -12.61 -76.34
CA ASP A 469 10.73 -11.82 -77.42
C ASP A 469 12.11 -12.35 -77.85
N CYS A 470 12.76 -13.21 -77.04
CA CYS A 470 13.99 -13.91 -77.45
C CYS A 470 13.75 -15.15 -78.32
N MET A 471 12.53 -15.70 -78.37
CA MET A 471 12.25 -16.92 -79.13
C MET A 471 12.16 -16.63 -80.65
N PRO A 472 12.69 -17.52 -81.50
CA PRO A 472 12.49 -17.43 -82.95
C PRO A 472 11.00 -17.53 -83.32
N ARG A 473 10.63 -16.79 -84.37
CA ARG A 473 9.27 -16.70 -84.91
C ARG A 473 9.33 -16.90 -86.42
N ASP A 474 8.25 -17.42 -86.99
CA ASP A 474 8.05 -17.47 -88.43
C ASP A 474 7.73 -16.05 -88.97
N PRO A 475 8.15 -15.69 -90.21
CA PRO A 475 7.75 -14.42 -90.82
C PRO A 475 6.23 -14.36 -91.00
N ALA A 476 5.61 -13.21 -90.72
CA ALA A 476 4.16 -13.04 -90.76
C ALA A 476 3.51 -13.38 -92.12
N ASP A 477 4.29 -13.24 -93.21
CA ASP A 477 3.82 -13.39 -94.59
C ASP A 477 3.90 -14.84 -95.12
N VAL A 478 4.33 -15.80 -94.31
CA VAL A 478 4.61 -17.19 -94.74
C VAL A 478 3.76 -18.20 -93.95
N GLU A 479 2.61 -18.58 -94.51
CA GLU A 479 1.84 -19.73 -94.01
C GLU A 479 2.56 -21.05 -94.30
N ILE A 480 3.29 -21.58 -93.32
CA ILE A 480 3.89 -22.91 -93.39
C ILE A 480 2.82 -23.98 -93.10
N PRO A 481 2.51 -24.87 -94.07
CA PRO A 481 1.48 -25.90 -93.92
C PRO A 481 1.68 -26.82 -92.72
N ILE A 482 0.57 -27.35 -92.18
CA ILE A 482 0.56 -28.20 -90.99
C ILE A 482 1.36 -29.50 -91.19
N ASP A 483 1.49 -30.01 -92.41
CA ASP A 483 2.30 -31.19 -92.74
C ASP A 483 3.82 -30.94 -92.78
N GLN A 484 4.28 -29.69 -92.60
CA GLN A 484 5.68 -29.26 -92.71
C GLN A 484 6.18 -28.52 -91.45
N VAL A 485 5.80 -29.02 -90.26
CA VAL A 485 6.19 -28.43 -88.96
C VAL A 485 7.72 -28.33 -88.79
N GLU A 486 8.50 -29.22 -89.42
CA GLU A 486 9.97 -29.19 -89.37
C GLU A 486 10.61 -27.95 -90.03
N LYS A 487 9.84 -27.19 -90.81
CA LYS A 487 10.28 -25.91 -91.40
C LYS A 487 9.90 -24.69 -90.57
N LYS A 488 9.06 -24.85 -89.54
CA LYS A 488 8.67 -23.75 -88.67
C LYS A 488 9.83 -23.39 -87.77
N ASN A 489 10.12 -22.11 -87.66
CA ASN A 489 11.11 -21.54 -86.75
C ASN A 489 10.62 -21.54 -85.29
N GLN A 490 9.34 -21.85 -85.06
CA GLN A 490 8.72 -21.76 -83.75
C GLN A 490 9.33 -22.70 -82.69
N ILE A 491 9.63 -22.13 -81.53
CA ILE A 491 9.91 -22.85 -80.27
C ILE A 491 8.67 -22.77 -79.36
N SER A 492 8.31 -23.90 -78.74
CA SER A 492 7.20 -24.00 -77.79
C SER A 492 7.73 -24.17 -76.37
N LEU A 493 7.41 -23.24 -75.46
CA LEU A 493 7.70 -23.37 -74.04
C LEU A 493 6.56 -24.12 -73.32
N LEU A 494 6.89 -25.27 -72.73
CA LEU A 494 5.97 -26.13 -71.98
C LEU A 494 5.92 -25.77 -70.49
N GLN A 495 7.05 -25.35 -69.94
CA GLN A 495 7.19 -25.02 -68.53
C GLN A 495 8.09 -23.80 -68.37
N PHE A 496 7.61 -22.83 -67.59
CA PHE A 496 8.34 -21.64 -67.16
C PHE A 496 8.22 -21.58 -65.63
N THR A 497 9.26 -21.96 -64.91
CA THR A 497 9.29 -21.89 -63.43
C THR A 497 10.45 -21.05 -62.95
N ALA A 498 10.28 -20.41 -61.79
CA ALA A 498 11.29 -19.56 -61.18
C ALA A 498 11.38 -19.85 -59.68
N ASP A 499 12.53 -20.38 -59.26
CA ASP A 499 12.79 -20.78 -57.89
C ASP A 499 13.63 -19.71 -57.20
N ARG A 500 13.15 -19.16 -56.07
CA ARG A 500 13.92 -18.16 -55.31
C ARG A 500 15.01 -18.87 -54.51
N VAL A 501 16.25 -18.46 -54.69
CA VAL A 501 17.43 -18.99 -53.99
C VAL A 501 18.14 -17.87 -53.22
N ALA A 502 18.63 -18.20 -52.02
CA ALA A 502 19.38 -17.26 -51.17
C ALA A 502 20.76 -16.93 -51.75
N ASP A 503 21.33 -17.82 -52.56
CA ASP A 503 22.59 -17.63 -53.26
C ASP A 503 22.57 -18.37 -54.61
N ARG A 504 22.64 -17.61 -55.71
CA ARG A 504 22.65 -18.15 -57.09
C ARG A 504 23.99 -18.83 -57.44
N GLY A 505 25.07 -18.56 -56.71
CA GLY A 505 26.38 -19.18 -56.94
C GLY A 505 26.37 -20.70 -56.74
N ASN A 506 25.57 -21.20 -55.79
CA ASN A 506 25.41 -22.64 -55.56
C ASN A 506 24.83 -23.38 -56.77
N TRP A 507 23.86 -22.77 -57.47
CA TRP A 507 23.34 -23.31 -58.73
C TRP A 507 24.43 -23.35 -59.80
N PHE A 508 25.16 -22.25 -60.02
CA PHE A 508 26.27 -22.21 -60.99
C PHE A 508 27.35 -23.26 -60.69
N ASN A 509 27.66 -23.52 -59.42
CA ASN A 509 28.62 -24.54 -59.01
C ASN A 509 28.14 -25.98 -59.28
N SER A 510 26.83 -26.21 -59.38
CA SER A 510 26.26 -27.53 -59.73
C SER A 510 26.31 -27.88 -61.22
N LEU A 511 26.53 -26.91 -62.10
CA LEU A 511 26.53 -27.10 -63.55
C LEU A 511 27.83 -27.76 -64.05
N THR A 512 27.72 -28.65 -65.04
CA THR A 512 28.89 -29.32 -65.62
C THR A 512 29.72 -28.36 -66.49
N PRO A 513 31.01 -28.64 -66.73
CA PRO A 513 31.86 -27.79 -67.58
C PRO A 513 31.29 -27.56 -68.99
N GLN A 514 30.63 -28.57 -69.57
CA GLN A 514 29.98 -28.47 -70.89
C GLN A 514 28.80 -27.49 -70.88
N MET A 515 28.00 -27.47 -69.80
CA MET A 515 26.92 -26.48 -69.65
C MET A 515 27.47 -25.06 -69.52
N LYS A 516 28.58 -24.87 -68.80
CA LYS A 516 29.21 -23.54 -68.65
C LYS A 516 29.78 -23.02 -69.97
N GLN A 517 30.29 -23.90 -70.84
CA GLN A 517 30.77 -23.50 -72.18
C GLN A 517 29.69 -22.90 -73.07
N LEU A 518 28.40 -23.15 -72.83
CA LEU A 518 27.28 -22.57 -73.59
C LEU A 518 26.86 -21.17 -73.09
N MET A 519 27.39 -20.70 -71.96
CA MET A 519 27.11 -19.34 -71.45
C MET A 519 27.83 -18.26 -72.27
N ALA A 520 27.39 -17.00 -72.16
CA ALA A 520 28.13 -15.85 -72.68
C ALA A 520 29.54 -15.80 -72.06
N PRO A 521 30.59 -15.36 -72.78
CA PRO A 521 31.97 -15.42 -72.28
C PRO A 521 32.19 -14.80 -70.89
N ALA A 522 31.58 -13.64 -70.61
CA ALA A 522 31.67 -12.96 -69.32
C ALA A 522 31.05 -13.77 -68.16
N ASP A 523 29.98 -14.52 -68.42
CA ASP A 523 29.28 -15.35 -67.41
C ASP A 523 30.01 -16.68 -67.12
N ARG A 524 31.11 -16.98 -67.83
CA ARG A 524 31.90 -18.22 -67.61
C ARG A 524 32.91 -18.09 -66.48
N GLU A 525 33.39 -16.87 -66.23
CA GLU A 525 34.57 -16.61 -65.39
C GLU A 525 34.24 -16.49 -63.89
N ALA A 526 33.02 -16.07 -63.54
CA ALA A 526 32.59 -15.86 -62.17
C ALA A 526 31.15 -16.36 -61.92
N PRO A 527 30.82 -16.86 -60.71
CA PRO A 527 29.45 -17.23 -60.35
C PRO A 527 28.55 -16.00 -60.09
N PRO A 528 27.22 -16.11 -60.31
CA PRO A 528 26.27 -15.02 -60.06
C PRO A 528 26.10 -14.75 -58.56
N ALA A 529 26.36 -13.51 -58.13
CA ALA A 529 26.38 -13.15 -56.71
C ALA A 529 24.99 -12.88 -56.08
N GLY A 530 24.81 -13.38 -54.86
CA GLY A 530 23.73 -13.01 -53.93
C GLY A 530 22.36 -13.65 -54.20
N ASP A 531 21.34 -13.17 -53.47
CA ASP A 531 19.97 -13.68 -53.56
C ASP A 531 19.27 -13.26 -54.86
N GLY A 532 18.39 -14.13 -55.36
CA GLY A 532 17.59 -13.90 -56.56
C GLY A 532 16.83 -15.16 -56.98
N TYR A 533 16.61 -15.32 -58.28
CA TYR A 533 15.85 -16.42 -58.85
C TYR A 533 16.70 -17.23 -59.82
N ILE A 534 16.44 -18.54 -59.90
CA ILE A 534 16.85 -19.39 -61.02
C ILE A 534 15.60 -19.70 -61.82
N PHE A 535 15.60 -19.29 -63.10
CA PHE A 535 14.53 -19.62 -64.02
C PHE A 535 14.85 -20.94 -64.71
N THR A 536 13.85 -21.79 -64.87
CA THR A 536 13.91 -23.02 -65.66
C THR A 536 12.87 -22.97 -66.75
N LEU A 537 13.34 -22.90 -67.99
CA LEU A 537 12.55 -22.96 -69.20
C LEU A 537 12.65 -24.39 -69.75
N LYS A 538 11.53 -25.10 -69.85
CA LYS A 538 11.48 -26.36 -70.61
C LYS A 538 10.69 -26.12 -71.88
N GLY A 539 11.30 -26.41 -73.02
CA GLY A 539 10.69 -26.22 -74.32
C GLY A 539 10.90 -27.41 -75.25
N GLU A 540 10.16 -27.38 -76.33
CA GLU A 540 10.27 -28.30 -77.45
C GLU A 540 10.31 -27.53 -78.77
N HIS A 541 11.03 -28.07 -79.76
CA HIS A 541 10.91 -27.63 -81.15
C HIS A 541 11.00 -28.83 -82.11
N TYR A 542 10.50 -28.61 -83.31
CA TYR A 542 10.46 -29.59 -84.40
C TYR A 542 11.35 -29.18 -85.58
N HIS A 543 11.92 -27.97 -85.56
CA HIS A 543 12.79 -27.43 -86.60
C HIS A 543 14.02 -28.33 -86.87
N ASP A 544 14.22 -28.69 -88.14
CA ASP A 544 15.32 -29.55 -88.59
C ASP A 544 15.58 -29.29 -90.10
N ASP A 545 16.62 -28.51 -90.43
CA ASP A 545 17.10 -28.40 -91.82
C ASP A 545 18.22 -29.43 -92.09
N PRO A 546 17.96 -30.54 -92.81
CA PRO A 546 18.97 -31.55 -93.12
C PRO A 546 20.10 -31.05 -94.04
N LYS A 547 20.02 -29.84 -94.60
CA LYS A 547 21.09 -29.21 -95.39
C LYS A 547 22.02 -28.34 -94.54
N ASN A 548 21.59 -27.87 -93.37
CA ASN A 548 22.41 -27.06 -92.48
C ASN A 548 22.42 -27.63 -91.04
N PRO A 549 23.49 -28.35 -90.65
CA PRO A 549 23.60 -28.92 -89.31
C PRO A 549 23.53 -27.90 -88.16
N GLU A 550 23.85 -26.62 -88.40
CA GLU A 550 23.76 -25.54 -87.40
C GLU A 550 22.30 -25.08 -87.16
N GLU A 551 21.40 -25.41 -88.08
CA GLU A 551 19.95 -25.13 -88.03
C GLU A 551 19.16 -26.40 -87.71
N SER A 552 19.72 -27.25 -86.84
CA SER A 552 19.15 -28.53 -86.45
C SER A 552 19.45 -28.85 -84.98
N TYR A 553 18.55 -29.62 -84.34
CA TYR A 553 18.72 -30.09 -82.95
C TYR A 553 19.07 -28.96 -81.96
N LEU A 554 19.99 -29.22 -81.01
CA LEU A 554 20.43 -28.26 -80.00
C LEU A 554 21.04 -26.98 -80.60
N LEU A 555 21.71 -27.07 -81.76
CA LEU A 555 22.37 -25.91 -82.37
C LEU A 555 21.34 -24.84 -82.77
N TYR A 556 20.16 -25.24 -83.24
CA TYR A 556 19.04 -24.33 -83.49
C TYR A 556 18.66 -23.53 -82.23
N VAL A 557 18.47 -24.23 -81.10
CA VAL A 557 18.14 -23.60 -79.81
C VAL A 557 19.26 -22.67 -79.31
N ILE A 558 20.52 -23.07 -79.49
CA ILE A 558 21.67 -22.25 -79.12
C ILE A 558 21.72 -20.97 -79.96
N ASN A 559 21.63 -21.11 -81.28
CA ASN A 559 21.85 -20.04 -82.25
C ASN A 559 20.73 -18.99 -82.26
N HIS A 560 19.47 -19.41 -82.05
CA HIS A 560 18.31 -18.53 -82.18
C HIS A 560 17.58 -18.17 -80.89
N PHE A 561 17.73 -18.94 -79.81
CA PHE A 561 17.06 -18.63 -78.53
C PHE A 561 18.04 -18.32 -77.40
N LEU A 562 19.01 -19.19 -77.16
CA LEU A 562 20.01 -18.98 -76.11
C LEU A 562 20.86 -17.73 -76.37
N LYS A 563 21.30 -17.56 -77.63
CA LYS A 563 22.06 -16.38 -78.09
C LYS A 563 21.33 -15.08 -77.80
N ASN A 564 20.00 -15.05 -78.01
CA ASN A 564 19.17 -13.87 -77.75
C ASN A 564 19.01 -13.61 -76.24
N LEU A 565 18.82 -14.66 -75.43
CA LEU A 565 18.80 -14.57 -73.96
C LEU A 565 20.12 -14.06 -73.35
N GLN A 566 21.21 -14.06 -74.11
CA GLN A 566 22.54 -13.58 -73.72
C GLN A 566 22.84 -12.14 -74.20
N GLN A 567 21.97 -11.51 -74.99
CA GLN A 567 22.16 -10.12 -75.45
C GLN A 567 21.71 -9.08 -74.41
N PRO A 568 22.25 -7.85 -74.41
CA PRO A 568 21.73 -6.74 -73.60
C PRO A 568 20.27 -6.42 -73.92
N THR A 569 19.91 -6.47 -75.20
CA THR A 569 18.58 -6.19 -75.75
C THR A 569 18.28 -7.09 -76.94
N VAL A 570 16.99 -7.36 -77.17
CA VAL A 570 16.49 -7.98 -78.42
C VAL A 570 15.43 -7.07 -79.05
N GLN A 571 15.37 -7.04 -80.39
CA GLN A 571 14.31 -6.35 -81.13
C GLN A 571 13.79 -7.29 -82.23
N PRO A 572 12.70 -8.03 -81.96
CA PRO A 572 12.00 -8.78 -83.00
C PRO A 572 11.39 -7.83 -84.04
N ALA A 573 11.23 -8.30 -85.28
CA ALA A 573 10.41 -7.60 -86.27
C ALA A 573 9.01 -7.32 -85.69
N ASP A 574 8.50 -6.11 -85.91
CA ASP A 574 7.23 -5.58 -85.42
C ASP A 574 7.08 -5.38 -83.90
N PHE A 575 8.14 -5.57 -83.11
CA PHE A 575 8.14 -5.34 -81.65
C PHE A 575 9.13 -4.25 -81.22
N PRO A 576 8.83 -3.51 -80.12
CA PRO A 576 9.76 -2.51 -79.58
C PRO A 576 11.00 -3.18 -78.96
N LEU A 577 12.12 -2.45 -78.94
CA LEU A 577 13.37 -2.87 -78.29
C LEU A 577 13.12 -3.33 -76.84
N ARG A 578 13.54 -4.55 -76.51
CA ARG A 578 13.31 -5.21 -75.23
C ARG A 578 14.64 -5.42 -74.49
N ASP A 579 14.69 -5.03 -73.22
CA ASP A 579 15.81 -5.37 -72.33
C ASP A 579 15.82 -6.85 -71.95
N VAL A 580 16.99 -7.49 -72.07
CA VAL A 580 17.18 -8.92 -71.76
C VAL A 580 18.21 -9.08 -70.64
N THR A 581 19.53 -9.08 -70.91
CA THR A 581 20.49 -9.10 -69.78
C THR A 581 20.52 -7.78 -69.01
N ARG A 582 20.16 -6.65 -69.64
CA ARG A 582 19.92 -5.35 -68.96
C ARG A 582 18.79 -5.40 -67.92
N LEU A 583 17.83 -6.32 -68.06
CA LEU A 583 16.75 -6.56 -67.10
C LEU A 583 17.24 -7.31 -65.84
N GLY A 584 18.42 -7.96 -65.93
CA GLY A 584 19.00 -8.79 -64.88
C GLY A 584 19.03 -10.29 -65.18
N ILE A 585 18.76 -10.71 -66.43
CA ILE A 585 19.00 -12.07 -66.92
C ILE A 585 20.51 -12.27 -67.09
N SER A 586 21.06 -13.39 -66.62
CA SER A 586 22.49 -13.69 -66.70
C SER A 586 22.74 -15.20 -66.64
N HIS A 587 23.92 -15.65 -67.05
CA HIS A 587 24.38 -17.04 -66.98
C HIS A 587 23.46 -18.03 -67.71
N ALA A 588 22.76 -17.58 -68.76
CA ALA A 588 21.83 -18.43 -69.51
C ALA A 588 22.56 -19.59 -70.19
N THR A 589 22.11 -20.82 -69.96
CA THR A 589 22.68 -22.04 -70.57
C THR A 589 21.63 -23.14 -70.78
N VAL A 590 21.93 -24.12 -71.64
CA VAL A 590 21.17 -25.38 -71.75
C VAL A 590 21.71 -26.41 -70.75
N VAL A 591 20.83 -26.91 -69.89
CA VAL A 591 21.15 -27.84 -68.79
C VAL A 591 20.77 -29.28 -69.13
N SER A 592 19.76 -29.50 -69.98
CA SER A 592 19.50 -30.80 -70.58
C SER A 592 18.84 -30.66 -71.94
N HIS A 593 19.05 -31.66 -72.80
CA HIS A 593 18.50 -31.72 -74.15
C HIS A 593 18.39 -33.17 -74.61
N ASN A 594 17.43 -33.48 -75.48
CA ASN A 594 17.18 -34.83 -75.98
C ASN A 594 16.53 -34.79 -77.38
N ARG A 595 17.00 -35.62 -78.33
CA ARG A 595 16.37 -35.79 -79.65
C ARG A 595 15.50 -37.04 -79.64
N GLY A 596 14.18 -36.86 -79.72
CA GLY A 596 13.21 -37.94 -79.94
C GLY A 596 12.74 -37.99 -81.40
N MET A 597 12.22 -39.15 -81.81
CA MET A 597 11.44 -39.27 -83.05
C MET A 597 9.97 -39.46 -82.67
N VAL A 598 9.09 -38.69 -83.28
CA VAL A 598 7.65 -38.66 -82.98
C VAL A 598 6.82 -38.65 -84.25
N ARG A 599 5.57 -39.11 -84.14
CA ARG A 599 4.71 -39.39 -85.29
C ARG A 599 3.55 -38.42 -85.35
N MET A 600 3.46 -37.68 -86.45
CA MET A 600 2.44 -36.66 -86.69
C MET A 600 1.23 -37.23 -87.44
N THR A 601 0.04 -36.95 -86.91
CA THR A 601 -1.25 -37.40 -87.46
C THR A 601 -1.95 -36.29 -88.26
N PRO A 602 -2.92 -36.64 -89.14
CA PRO A 602 -3.56 -35.68 -90.06
C PRO A 602 -4.16 -34.43 -89.43
N GLY A 603 -4.66 -34.52 -88.20
CA GLY A 603 -5.27 -33.39 -87.47
C GLY A 603 -4.27 -32.55 -86.68
N GLY A 604 -2.96 -32.62 -86.96
CA GLY A 604 -1.92 -31.88 -86.24
C GLY A 604 -1.47 -32.50 -84.91
N GLY A 605 -2.10 -33.60 -84.47
CA GLY A 605 -1.74 -34.28 -83.23
C GLY A 605 -0.43 -35.06 -83.33
N VAL A 606 0.50 -34.82 -82.41
CA VAL A 606 1.78 -35.53 -82.31
C VAL A 606 1.68 -36.63 -81.26
N THR A 607 2.04 -37.86 -81.62
CA THR A 607 2.06 -39.01 -80.70
C THR A 607 3.46 -39.61 -80.58
N LYS A 608 3.81 -40.08 -79.38
CA LYS A 608 4.98 -40.95 -79.21
C LYS A 608 4.67 -42.30 -79.88
N PRO A 609 5.62 -42.94 -80.59
CA PRO A 609 5.41 -44.28 -81.11
C PRO A 609 5.14 -45.25 -79.94
N SER A 610 3.92 -45.80 -79.88
CA SER A 610 3.51 -46.71 -78.81
C SER A 610 4.37 -47.97 -78.84
N PRO A 611 5.06 -48.34 -77.74
CA PRO A 611 5.57 -49.70 -77.61
C PRO A 611 4.35 -50.64 -77.53
N THR A 612 4.34 -51.67 -78.37
CA THR A 612 3.22 -52.63 -78.44
C THR A 612 3.04 -53.38 -77.12
N SER A 613 2.01 -53.03 -76.35
CA SER A 613 1.53 -53.87 -75.26
C SER A 613 0.56 -54.93 -75.81
N ARG A 614 0.91 -56.21 -75.57
CA ARG A 614 -0.09 -57.27 -75.51
C ARG A 614 -1.07 -56.98 -74.37
N LEU A 615 -2.30 -57.47 -74.49
CA LEU A 615 -3.35 -57.30 -73.49
C LEU A 615 -2.92 -57.73 -72.08
N SER A 616 -3.17 -56.85 -71.11
CA SER A 616 -3.42 -57.18 -69.70
C SER A 616 -4.10 -55.97 -69.03
N GLY A 617 -5.14 -56.09 -68.19
CA GLY A 617 -5.82 -57.31 -67.76
C GLY A 617 -6.05 -57.38 -66.24
N GLY A 618 -6.99 -56.60 -65.70
CA GLY A 618 -7.47 -56.72 -64.31
C GLY A 618 -6.60 -56.07 -63.22
N PHE A 619 -7.06 -55.89 -61.97
CA PHE A 619 -8.44 -56.02 -61.44
C PHE A 619 -8.54 -55.37 -60.03
N GLY A 620 -9.69 -54.77 -59.68
CA GLY A 620 -10.20 -54.70 -58.28
C GLY A 620 -9.91 -53.47 -57.39
N GLY A 621 -10.95 -52.97 -56.69
CA GLY A 621 -10.84 -52.07 -55.51
C GLY A 621 -11.54 -50.69 -55.64
N ILE A 622 -12.86 -50.61 -55.86
CA ILE A 622 -13.94 -50.55 -54.85
C ILE A 622 -14.13 -49.18 -54.14
N ASN A 623 -15.25 -48.50 -54.48
CA ASN A 623 -16.13 -47.62 -53.65
C ASN A 623 -15.53 -46.41 -52.88
N ARG A 624 -16.29 -45.37 -52.47
CA ARG A 624 -17.72 -44.98 -52.58
C ARG A 624 -17.81 -43.46 -52.35
N GLY A 625 -18.93 -42.81 -52.69
CA GLY A 625 -19.32 -41.55 -52.01
C GLY A 625 -19.61 -40.31 -52.87
N GLN A 626 -20.62 -40.42 -53.74
CA GLN A 626 -21.51 -39.30 -54.11
C GLN A 626 -22.26 -38.74 -52.87
N PRO A 627 -23.11 -37.68 -52.95
CA PRO A 627 -23.37 -36.73 -54.06
C PRO A 627 -23.48 -35.25 -53.59
N GLY A 628 -23.94 -34.33 -54.46
CA GLY A 628 -24.92 -33.32 -54.00
C GLY A 628 -24.64 -31.84 -54.26
N MET A 629 -25.05 -31.38 -55.45
CA MET A 629 -25.64 -30.06 -55.74
C MET A 629 -26.65 -29.57 -54.67
N PRO A 630 -27.00 -28.25 -54.55
CA PRO A 630 -27.56 -27.47 -55.68
C PRO A 630 -27.33 -25.94 -55.76
N MET A 631 -27.70 -25.41 -56.94
CA MET A 631 -28.00 -23.99 -57.23
C MET A 631 -29.38 -23.59 -56.65
N PRO A 632 -29.75 -22.30 -56.56
CA PRO A 632 -30.38 -21.62 -57.72
C PRO A 632 -30.05 -20.11 -57.89
N GLU A 633 -30.17 -19.64 -59.14
CA GLU A 633 -30.94 -18.46 -59.63
C GLU A 633 -30.91 -17.09 -58.90
N MET A 634 -31.09 -15.92 -59.51
CA MET A 634 -31.20 -15.42 -60.90
C MET A 634 -30.91 -13.90 -60.82
N SER A 635 -30.32 -13.19 -61.79
CA SER A 635 -31.01 -12.78 -63.03
C SER A 635 -30.07 -11.97 -63.94
N SER A 636 -30.17 -12.19 -65.26
CA SER A 636 -29.54 -11.41 -66.35
C SER A 636 -30.28 -10.07 -66.58
N PRO A 637 -29.75 -9.06 -67.34
CA PRO A 637 -29.51 -9.10 -68.81
C PRO A 637 -28.23 -8.34 -69.29
N ALA A 638 -27.75 -8.34 -70.55
CA ALA A 638 -27.96 -9.19 -71.74
C ALA A 638 -26.82 -9.00 -72.80
N MET A 639 -26.51 -10.08 -73.55
CA MET A 639 -26.19 -10.29 -75.01
C MET A 639 -25.78 -9.11 -75.95
N PRO A 640 -25.07 -9.33 -77.12
CA PRO A 640 -25.22 -10.48 -78.06
C PRO A 640 -24.01 -10.98 -78.95
N GLY A 641 -24.21 -12.15 -79.61
CA GLY A 641 -23.48 -12.69 -80.82
C GLY A 641 -22.43 -13.81 -80.58
N SER A 642 -22.56 -15.10 -80.98
CA SER A 642 -22.65 -15.79 -82.31
C SER A 642 -21.27 -15.96 -83.02
N VAL A 643 -20.88 -16.99 -83.83
CA VAL A 643 -21.48 -18.14 -84.58
C VAL A 643 -20.48 -19.36 -84.59
N PRO A 644 -20.89 -20.66 -84.73
CA PRO A 644 -19.97 -21.84 -84.73
C PRO A 644 -19.56 -22.40 -86.11
N GLY A 645 -18.55 -23.30 -86.19
CA GLY A 645 -18.07 -23.91 -87.46
C GLY A 645 -17.40 -25.31 -87.42
N ALA A 646 -18.05 -26.27 -88.10
CA ALA A 646 -17.65 -27.47 -88.90
C ALA A 646 -16.31 -28.28 -88.73
N PRO A 647 -16.29 -29.58 -89.14
CA PRO A 647 -15.17 -30.54 -88.97
C PRO A 647 -14.25 -30.74 -90.20
N GLY A 648 -13.10 -31.42 -90.00
CA GLY A 648 -12.10 -31.74 -91.04
C GLY A 648 -11.98 -33.23 -91.42
N ASP A 649 -11.45 -33.48 -92.63
CA ASP A 649 -11.54 -34.73 -93.43
C ASP A 649 -10.45 -35.80 -93.12
N PRO A 650 -10.69 -37.12 -93.26
CA PRO A 650 -9.79 -38.16 -92.73
C PRO A 650 -8.88 -38.83 -93.79
N ALA A 651 -8.01 -38.07 -94.48
CA ALA A 651 -7.21 -38.63 -95.60
C ALA A 651 -5.79 -38.05 -95.81
N ALA A 652 -5.01 -37.75 -94.75
CA ALA A 652 -3.59 -37.38 -94.89
C ALA A 652 -2.61 -38.49 -94.44
N PRO A 653 -1.40 -38.59 -95.02
CA PRO A 653 -0.39 -39.56 -94.61
C PRO A 653 0.28 -39.18 -93.27
N VAL A 654 0.69 -40.20 -92.53
CA VAL A 654 1.33 -40.07 -91.21
C VAL A 654 2.85 -39.93 -91.38
N LYS A 655 3.44 -38.88 -90.79
CA LYS A 655 4.84 -38.47 -90.99
C LYS A 655 5.65 -38.61 -89.70
N ASP A 656 6.86 -39.14 -89.79
CA ASP A 656 7.79 -39.16 -88.66
C ASP A 656 8.67 -37.90 -88.66
N LEU A 657 8.78 -37.24 -87.51
CA LEU A 657 9.49 -35.98 -87.29
C LEU A 657 10.50 -36.12 -86.16
N TYR A 658 11.57 -35.32 -86.20
CA TYR A 658 12.43 -35.14 -85.05
C TYR A 658 11.87 -34.07 -84.12
N LYS A 659 11.91 -34.37 -82.82
CA LYS A 659 11.52 -33.47 -81.74
C LYS A 659 12.72 -33.28 -80.82
N THR A 660 13.10 -32.04 -80.58
CA THR A 660 14.13 -31.70 -79.60
C THR A 660 13.44 -31.19 -78.34
N ASP A 661 13.53 -31.95 -77.25
CA ASP A 661 13.21 -31.46 -75.92
C ASP A 661 14.45 -30.78 -75.33
N PHE A 662 14.31 -29.58 -74.75
CA PHE A 662 15.42 -28.87 -74.12
C PHE A 662 15.01 -28.19 -72.82
N VAL A 663 16.01 -27.95 -71.95
CA VAL A 663 15.87 -27.20 -70.71
C VAL A 663 16.95 -26.13 -70.65
N ILE A 664 16.55 -24.86 -70.71
CA ILE A 664 17.40 -23.70 -70.45
C ILE A 664 17.23 -23.28 -68.98
N GLN A 665 18.33 -22.93 -68.32
CA GLN A 665 18.30 -22.24 -67.05
C GLN A 665 19.12 -20.95 -67.10
N PHE A 666 18.67 -19.94 -66.35
CA PHE A 666 19.38 -18.68 -66.18
C PHE A 666 19.22 -18.12 -64.76
N ALA A 667 20.21 -17.36 -64.33
CA ALA A 667 20.20 -16.63 -63.07
C ALA A 667 19.57 -15.24 -63.27
N PHE A 668 18.65 -14.86 -62.39
CA PHE A 668 17.93 -13.60 -62.48
C PHE A 668 17.97 -12.80 -61.17
N LYS A 669 18.26 -11.50 -61.30
CA LYS A 669 18.06 -10.49 -60.24
C LYS A 669 17.60 -9.19 -60.90
N TYR A 670 16.34 -8.81 -60.69
CA TYR A 670 15.71 -7.68 -61.36
C TYR A 670 16.50 -6.37 -61.19
N ILE A 671 16.78 -5.71 -62.31
CA ILE A 671 17.38 -4.38 -62.36
C ILE A 671 16.28 -3.38 -62.76
N PRO A 672 15.85 -2.48 -61.84
CA PRO A 672 14.86 -1.45 -62.16
C PRO A 672 15.33 -0.55 -63.32
N PRO A 673 14.44 -0.03 -64.17
CA PRO A 673 14.80 0.77 -65.35
C PRO A 673 15.83 1.88 -65.09
N ALA A 674 15.72 2.58 -63.97
CA ALA A 674 16.63 3.66 -63.58
C ALA A 674 18.06 3.21 -63.21
N ALA A 675 18.27 1.90 -62.96
CA ALA A 675 19.55 1.30 -62.59
C ALA A 675 20.13 0.40 -63.70
N ARG A 676 19.49 0.31 -64.87
CA ARG A 676 20.01 -0.49 -66.00
C ARG A 676 21.23 0.20 -66.60
N PRO A 677 22.28 -0.54 -67.00
CA PRO A 677 23.42 0.05 -67.71
C PRO A 677 22.92 0.82 -68.93
N PRO A 678 23.45 2.03 -69.23
CA PRO A 678 23.06 2.75 -70.44
C PRO A 678 23.38 1.91 -71.69
N LEU A 679 22.57 2.07 -72.74
CA LEU A 679 22.96 1.56 -74.07
C LEU A 679 24.22 2.31 -74.51
N GLU A 680 25.23 1.61 -75.02
CA GLU A 680 26.38 2.26 -75.64
C GLU A 680 25.89 3.05 -76.86
N THR A 681 25.84 4.37 -76.71
CA THR A 681 25.37 5.28 -77.76
C THR A 681 26.49 5.57 -78.75
N ALA A 682 26.19 5.42 -80.05
CA ALA A 682 26.98 6.04 -81.10
C ALA A 682 27.11 7.57 -80.83
N PRO A 683 28.25 8.21 -81.16
CA PRO A 683 28.52 9.58 -80.76
C PRO A 683 27.53 10.57 -81.39
N PRO A 684 26.99 11.54 -80.62
CA PRO A 684 26.01 12.50 -81.12
C PRO A 684 26.64 13.53 -82.08
N ALA A 685 25.85 13.98 -83.05
CA ALA A 685 26.23 15.03 -83.99
C ALA A 685 26.34 16.40 -83.32
N VAL A 686 27.24 17.24 -83.82
CA VAL A 686 27.42 18.64 -83.39
C VAL A 686 26.33 19.51 -84.02
N ASP A 687 25.62 20.29 -83.19
CA ASP A 687 24.62 21.27 -83.63
C ASP A 687 25.27 22.68 -83.78
N PRO A 688 25.38 23.24 -85.00
CA PRO A 688 26.16 24.44 -85.27
C PRO A 688 25.35 25.74 -85.11
N ALA A 689 24.71 25.93 -83.96
CA ALA A 689 23.82 27.08 -83.70
C ALA A 689 24.30 27.98 -82.54
N ALA A 690 25.51 28.55 -82.65
CA ALA A 690 26.00 29.65 -81.81
C ALA A 690 26.61 30.77 -82.69
N ALA A 691 26.01 31.96 -82.65
CA ALA A 691 26.24 33.08 -83.61
C ALA A 691 27.56 33.86 -83.38
N PRO A 692 28.02 34.68 -84.34
CA PRO A 692 27.54 36.08 -84.49
C PRO A 692 27.35 36.54 -85.98
N PRO A 693 26.88 37.79 -86.27
CA PRO A 693 26.27 38.15 -87.56
C PRO A 693 27.24 38.64 -88.67
N ALA A 694 26.67 38.84 -89.87
CA ALA A 694 27.36 38.99 -91.14
C ALA A 694 28.00 40.38 -91.43
N ASP A 695 29.04 40.34 -92.27
CA ASP A 695 29.70 41.49 -92.91
C ASP A 695 29.45 41.44 -94.45
N PRO A 696 28.96 42.51 -95.12
CA PRO A 696 28.44 42.40 -96.49
C PRO A 696 29.44 42.85 -97.57
N ALA A 697 30.10 41.92 -98.25
CA ALA A 697 30.84 42.20 -99.49
C ALA A 697 30.92 41.03 -100.48
N ALA A 698 30.83 41.38 -101.78
CA ALA A 698 31.13 40.57 -102.97
C ALA A 698 30.22 39.36 -103.30
N ALA A 699 29.45 39.53 -104.40
CA ALA A 699 28.64 38.52 -105.09
C ALA A 699 29.49 37.79 -106.19
N PRO A 700 28.94 36.78 -106.91
CA PRO A 700 29.69 35.61 -107.42
C PRO A 700 30.09 35.72 -108.92
N PRO A 701 30.50 34.62 -109.61
CA PRO A 701 29.52 33.66 -110.18
C PRO A 701 29.92 32.16 -110.14
N MET A 702 28.96 31.32 -110.54
CA MET A 702 29.07 29.85 -110.71
C MET A 702 29.87 29.46 -111.98
N PRO A 703 30.15 28.16 -112.25
CA PRO A 703 29.12 27.20 -112.70
C PRO A 703 28.73 26.12 -111.69
#